data_AF-A0A2T2NBP9-F1
#
_entry.id   AF-A0A2T2NBP9-F1
#
_cell.length_a   1.000
_cell.length_b   1.000
_cell.length_c   1.000
_cell.angle_alpha   90.00
_cell.angle_beta   90.00
_cell.angle_gamma   90.00
#
_symmetry.space_group_name_H-M   'P 1'
#
loop_
_entity.id
_entity.type
_entity.pdbx_description
1 polymer ?
#
loop_
_entity_poly.entity_id
_entity_poly.type
_entity_poly.pdbx_seq_one_letter_code
_entity_poly.pdbx_strand_id
1 'polypeptide(L)'
;MLRYRRYRVFVVFAVIAVIALYKFGSSGTSWSQDGSRPASKGENSPHLNWQPRPPVVQDTKPLEIDVPAAKTSQALQTPPPVTPVEPPAEKKPAELSPSSQTPASTPIQAAAAGTEADNKIQTVSPEDTPLEKGEGRLEVTAVPTSSEAIHWKKQSEHFPVPSQSIIKTPAQTSKPIPKVQFEFKQESAASKADRLAKLDVIKSVFKRSWDGYREYAWLQDELSPVSNGSRNPFAGWGATLVDALDTLWIMGMKEEFEEAVKAVDKIDFTTTTRADIPLFETTIRYLGGFLAAYDLSEKKYKNLLEKAVELAEILISAFDTPNRMPQTYYYWRPTFSSQPHRASNRVVLAEIGSLSMEFTRLAQLTGEHKYYDAIARITDALEEFQNNTRLPGMWPTYLDASGCKRIDYSVQAESPPQTPLDSVKDEPLQIEEKPEPTPLTASTEKLSPNGNKYVPLDLPAPIVFTPNGPNPTWKPEQEDTIIPGEAGKFKIKDWNDDNKIVRRQLDVDEPETPTRVSAGPLPVKPDPEAPASPTPERPECEEQGFVSSSDYGAEEYTLGGMSDSTYEYLPKEFLLLGGQIEKYRAMYEQSMDVVKENLIFRPMLPKDDDILFSGKLSVYPNKLNEPPKHELEGENAHLTCFAGGMFGMGAKLFDRPDDLEIAKKLTEGCVWSYDMTPTGIMPEAFIAVPCESTKECHWNETKYWEVLDPGAEHRIESYKEQMKTYNKQMASASAWYEEELAAMTAPPTSAATEVLEAKATPTVTADLLDKRQLADLEDDTPDPASSAPAAASPVASHATEDRDSVMGGESEEGEGPPTKVQPSGAVGAEFSHTVPAFPVIYSPKPPLTHEEYVKNRIQEERLPSGVTSIKARSYILRPEAIESVWYMYRITGDNHWREAGWRMFEAVNKHTAALYGNSAIDDVTKLSPELNDEMESFWLAETLKYFYLLFADETVVSLDDWVLNTEAHPFRRPS
;
A
#
# COMPACT_ATOMS: atom_id res chain seq x y z
N MET A 1 4.72 -35.98 -30.19
CA MET A 1 4.69 -36.17 -28.72
C MET A 1 6.11 -36.00 -28.16
N LEU A 2 6.48 -34.85 -27.57
CA LEU A 2 7.87 -34.66 -27.08
C LEU A 2 8.07 -33.61 -25.95
N ARG A 3 7.02 -33.25 -25.19
CA ARG A 3 7.09 -32.21 -24.14
C ARG A 3 6.94 -32.67 -22.67
N TYR A 4 6.63 -33.95 -22.41
CA TYR A 4 6.33 -34.44 -21.05
C TYR A 4 7.54 -34.83 -20.17
N ARG A 5 8.79 -34.74 -20.66
CA ARG A 5 9.99 -35.19 -19.92
C ARG A 5 10.71 -34.12 -19.09
N ARG A 6 10.44 -32.81 -19.29
CA ARG A 6 11.15 -31.73 -18.57
C ARG A 6 10.55 -31.41 -17.19
N TYR A 7 9.23 -31.45 -17.04
CA TYR A 7 8.54 -31.08 -15.79
C TYR A 7 8.84 -32.00 -14.58
N ARG A 8 9.17 -33.28 -14.82
CA ARG A 8 9.42 -34.23 -13.71
C ARG A 8 10.61 -33.85 -12.83
N VAL A 9 11.62 -33.15 -13.37
CA VAL A 9 12.79 -32.70 -12.57
C VAL A 9 12.41 -31.54 -11.64
N PHE A 10 11.63 -30.58 -12.15
CA PHE A 10 11.15 -29.44 -11.36
C PHE A 10 10.22 -29.87 -10.22
N VAL A 11 9.30 -30.82 -10.46
CA VAL A 11 8.43 -31.36 -9.39
C VAL A 11 9.25 -32.05 -8.28
N VAL A 12 10.29 -32.81 -8.63
CA VAL A 12 11.20 -33.42 -7.64
C VAL A 12 11.95 -32.36 -6.83
N PHE A 13 12.47 -31.31 -7.48
CA PHE A 13 13.13 -30.20 -6.77
C PHE A 13 12.17 -29.43 -5.85
N ALA A 14 10.93 -29.16 -6.29
CA ALA A 14 9.93 -28.49 -5.47
C ALA A 14 9.57 -29.32 -4.22
N VAL A 15 9.38 -30.63 -4.36
CA VAL A 15 9.13 -31.54 -3.22
C VAL A 15 10.32 -31.57 -2.25
N ILE A 16 11.56 -31.59 -2.75
CA ILE A 16 12.76 -31.52 -1.90
C ILE A 16 12.84 -30.18 -1.16
N ALA A 17 12.54 -29.05 -1.82
CA ALA A 17 12.53 -27.73 -1.20
C ALA A 17 11.48 -27.61 -0.09
N VAL A 18 10.25 -28.11 -0.32
CA VAL A 18 9.19 -28.14 0.70
C VAL A 18 9.58 -29.02 1.89
N ILE A 19 10.19 -30.19 1.67
CA ILE A 19 10.67 -31.07 2.75
C ILE A 19 11.82 -30.39 3.54
N ALA A 20 12.71 -29.65 2.87
CA ALA A 20 13.77 -28.91 3.53
C ALA A 20 13.21 -27.77 4.41
N LEU A 21 12.30 -26.96 3.87
CA LEU A 21 11.63 -25.88 4.62
C LEU A 21 10.84 -26.42 5.81
N TYR A 22 10.11 -27.53 5.64
CA TYR A 22 9.40 -28.19 6.74
C TYR A 22 10.33 -28.72 7.84
N LYS A 23 11.52 -29.23 7.47
CA LYS A 23 12.53 -29.70 8.44
C LYS A 23 13.30 -28.59 9.16
N PHE A 24 13.47 -27.42 8.56
CA PHE A 24 14.11 -26.28 9.23
C PHE A 24 13.11 -25.41 10.01
N GLY A 25 11.85 -25.33 9.58
CA GLY A 25 10.78 -24.61 10.29
C GLY A 25 10.27 -25.28 11.57
N SER A 26 10.67 -26.52 11.85
CA SER A 26 10.19 -27.32 12.99
C SER A 26 11.17 -27.46 14.16
N SER A 27 12.30 -26.73 14.15
CA SER A 27 13.29 -26.70 15.24
C SER A 27 13.58 -25.28 15.73
N GLY A 28 12.71 -24.75 16.61
CA GLY A 28 12.85 -23.40 17.16
C GLY A 28 13.52 -23.35 18.53
N THR A 29 14.69 -22.71 18.64
CA THR A 29 15.24 -22.19 19.90
C THR A 29 15.93 -20.84 19.70
N SER A 30 15.28 -19.82 20.24
CA SER A 30 15.79 -18.50 20.66
C SER A 30 17.30 -18.36 20.83
N TRP A 31 17.86 -17.28 20.26
CA TRP A 31 19.08 -16.61 20.73
C TRP A 31 18.85 -15.09 20.79
N SER A 32 19.18 -14.49 21.93
CA SER A 32 18.96 -13.07 22.25
C SER A 32 20.25 -12.23 22.14
N GLN A 33 20.11 -10.91 22.01
CA GLN A 33 21.23 -9.96 22.06
C GLN A 33 21.69 -9.66 23.50
N ASP A 34 23.00 -9.46 23.67
CA ASP A 34 23.70 -8.54 24.59
C ASP A 34 25.22 -8.80 24.43
N GLY A 35 26.18 -7.89 24.66
CA GLY A 35 26.19 -6.47 25.03
C GLY A 35 27.64 -5.92 24.84
N SER A 36 27.90 -4.61 24.99
CA SER A 36 29.13 -3.97 24.43
C SER A 36 30.20 -3.45 25.43
N ARG A 37 31.42 -3.17 24.90
CA ARG A 37 32.51 -2.28 25.43
C ARG A 37 33.42 -2.88 26.56
N PRO A 38 34.59 -2.28 26.95
CA PRO A 38 35.22 -0.96 26.58
C PRO A 38 36.76 -0.96 26.28
N ALA A 39 37.37 0.25 26.26
CA ALA A 39 38.82 0.66 26.17
C ALA A 39 39.39 0.87 24.74
N SER A 40 39.99 2.01 24.32
CA SER A 40 41.05 2.95 24.81
C SER A 40 42.49 2.47 24.53
N LYS A 41 43.50 3.28 24.13
CA LYS A 41 43.71 4.76 24.28
C LYS A 41 44.87 5.25 23.35
N GLY A 42 44.94 6.54 22.96
CA GLY A 42 46.17 7.09 22.30
C GLY A 42 46.07 8.50 21.63
N GLU A 43 46.38 9.56 22.40
CA GLU A 43 47.19 10.79 22.11
C GLU A 43 47.29 11.42 20.68
N ASN A 44 47.36 12.76 20.47
CA ASN A 44 47.43 13.92 21.40
C ASN A 44 47.11 15.32 20.75
N SER A 45 46.42 16.21 21.49
CA SER A 45 46.39 17.71 21.40
C SER A 45 45.83 18.44 20.14
N PRO A 46 45.40 19.73 20.22
CA PRO A 46 45.09 20.58 21.39
C PRO A 46 43.65 21.20 21.39
N HIS A 47 43.30 21.90 22.47
CA HIS A 47 41.93 22.27 22.88
C HIS A 47 41.24 23.47 22.20
N LEU A 48 39.90 23.42 22.14
CA LEU A 48 39.01 24.57 22.32
C LEU A 48 37.87 24.18 23.30
N ASN A 49 37.32 25.13 24.06
CA ASN A 49 36.47 24.83 25.23
C ASN A 49 34.97 24.67 24.91
N TRP A 50 34.39 23.59 25.43
CA TRP A 50 32.94 23.43 25.69
C TRP A 50 32.77 22.72 27.05
N GLN A 51 31.74 23.05 27.82
CA GLN A 51 31.53 22.43 29.15
C GLN A 51 30.51 21.27 29.10
N PRO A 52 30.89 20.06 29.58
CA PRO A 52 29.93 18.97 29.80
C PRO A 52 29.03 19.24 31.02
N ARG A 53 27.80 18.71 30.98
CA ARG A 53 26.91 18.71 32.15
C ARG A 53 27.45 17.79 33.26
N PRO A 54 27.25 18.10 34.55
CA PRO A 54 27.60 17.19 35.64
C PRO A 54 26.69 15.95 35.65
N PRO A 55 27.16 14.78 36.14
CA PRO A 55 26.32 13.60 36.30
C PRO A 55 25.29 13.83 37.41
N VAL A 56 24.01 13.69 37.07
CA VAL A 56 22.93 13.70 38.06
C VAL A 56 22.90 12.34 38.75
N VAL A 57 23.17 12.32 40.06
CA VAL A 57 22.94 11.14 40.90
C VAL A 57 21.42 10.97 41.04
N GLN A 58 20.88 9.88 40.50
CA GLN A 58 19.53 9.44 40.83
C GLN A 58 19.59 8.54 42.07
N ASP A 59 18.91 8.93 43.14
CA ASP A 59 18.63 8.06 44.29
C ASP A 59 17.61 6.98 43.88
N THR A 60 18.10 5.91 43.26
CA THR A 60 17.30 4.74 42.91
C THR A 60 16.97 3.91 44.15
N LYS A 61 16.00 4.37 44.94
CA LYS A 61 15.20 3.42 45.73
C LYS A 61 14.51 2.46 44.75
N PRO A 62 14.77 1.14 44.81
CA PRO A 62 14.02 0.20 44.01
C PRO A 62 12.56 0.22 44.47
N LEU A 63 11.64 0.28 43.52
CA LEU A 63 10.28 -0.17 43.74
C LEU A 63 10.33 -1.70 43.82
N GLU A 64 9.93 -2.27 44.96
CA GLU A 64 9.75 -3.71 45.10
C GLU A 64 8.52 -4.13 44.30
N ILE A 65 8.74 -4.47 43.02
CA ILE A 65 7.75 -5.13 42.18
C ILE A 65 7.78 -6.61 42.54
N ASP A 66 6.82 -7.05 43.36
CA ASP A 66 6.69 -8.43 43.78
C ASP A 66 6.11 -9.29 42.64
N VAL A 67 7.00 -9.77 41.75
CA VAL A 67 6.65 -10.64 40.62
C VAL A 67 6.59 -12.09 41.12
N PRO A 68 5.41 -12.73 41.19
CA PRO A 68 5.30 -14.14 41.58
C PRO A 68 5.89 -15.03 40.48
N ALA A 69 7.17 -15.36 40.61
CA ALA A 69 7.89 -16.21 39.67
C ALA A 69 7.26 -17.61 39.61
N ALA A 70 6.50 -17.89 38.54
CA ALA A 70 5.75 -19.12 38.33
C ALA A 70 6.64 -20.34 38.04
N LYS A 71 7.42 -20.77 39.05
CA LYS A 71 8.15 -22.05 39.07
C LYS A 71 7.20 -23.22 39.32
N THR A 72 6.25 -23.42 38.42
CA THR A 72 5.40 -24.62 38.41
C THR A 72 6.22 -25.79 37.90
N SER A 73 6.90 -26.50 38.81
CA SER A 73 7.39 -27.85 38.53
C SER A 73 6.22 -28.71 38.07
N GLN A 74 6.37 -29.44 36.95
CA GLN A 74 5.36 -30.40 36.53
C GLN A 74 5.16 -31.44 37.64
N ALA A 75 3.96 -31.47 38.22
CA ALA A 75 3.58 -32.51 39.15
C ALA A 75 3.45 -33.83 38.39
N LEU A 76 4.10 -34.89 38.88
CA LEU A 76 3.79 -36.25 38.49
C LEU A 76 2.30 -36.51 38.79
N GLN A 77 1.53 -36.87 37.77
CA GLN A 77 0.10 -37.14 37.93
C GLN A 77 -0.08 -38.40 38.80
N THR A 78 -0.80 -38.24 39.91
CA THR A 78 -1.21 -39.32 40.82
C THR A 78 -2.69 -39.18 41.13
N PRO A 79 -3.42 -40.29 41.36
CA PRO A 79 -4.88 -40.27 41.54
C PRO A 79 -5.30 -39.64 42.88
N PRO A 80 -6.52 -39.08 42.97
CA PRO A 80 -6.97 -38.30 44.12
C PRO A 80 -7.40 -39.17 45.33
N PRO A 81 -7.07 -38.77 46.58
CA PRO A 81 -7.52 -39.46 47.78
C PRO A 81 -8.89 -38.96 48.30
N VAL A 82 -9.60 -39.81 49.04
CA VAL A 82 -10.83 -39.47 49.76
C VAL A 82 -10.57 -39.45 51.27
N THR A 83 -11.01 -38.39 51.95
CA THR A 83 -10.87 -38.19 53.42
C THR A 83 -12.17 -38.59 54.15
N PRO A 84 -12.13 -39.00 55.45
CA PRO A 84 -12.18 -37.99 56.52
C PRO A 84 -11.51 -38.33 57.89
N VAL A 85 -11.44 -37.30 58.76
CA VAL A 85 -11.25 -37.30 60.24
C VAL A 85 -9.81 -37.18 60.81
N GLU A 86 -9.70 -36.31 61.83
CA GLU A 86 -8.56 -35.78 62.61
C GLU A 86 -8.52 -36.37 64.06
N PRO A 87 -7.64 -35.95 65.00
CA PRO A 87 -6.20 -35.55 64.98
C PRO A 87 -5.45 -36.32 66.13
N PRO A 88 -4.33 -35.87 66.78
CA PRO A 88 -3.31 -34.81 66.55
C PRO A 88 -1.87 -35.43 66.43
N ALA A 89 -0.67 -34.84 66.72
CA ALA A 89 -0.23 -33.63 67.41
C ALA A 89 1.23 -33.20 67.05
N GLU A 90 1.76 -32.19 67.79
CA GLU A 90 3.17 -31.86 68.13
C GLU A 90 4.37 -32.61 67.47
N LYS A 91 5.49 -31.98 67.05
CA LYS A 91 6.16 -30.74 67.56
C LYS A 91 7.19 -30.14 66.55
N LYS A 92 7.69 -28.92 66.85
CA LYS A 92 8.72 -28.09 66.16
C LYS A 92 10.08 -28.12 66.92
N PRO A 93 11.16 -27.38 66.55
CA PRO A 93 11.76 -26.99 65.24
C PRO A 93 13.33 -27.06 65.18
N ALA A 94 13.94 -26.78 64.02
CA ALA A 94 15.24 -26.06 63.76
C ALA A 94 15.61 -26.28 62.26
N GLU A 95 16.05 -25.34 61.40
CA GLU A 95 16.80 -24.07 61.47
C GLU A 95 18.34 -24.21 61.35
N LEU A 96 18.90 -23.77 60.19
CA LEU A 96 20.18 -23.02 59.99
C LEU A 96 20.72 -23.11 58.54
N SER A 97 21.54 -22.11 58.15
CA SER A 97 22.33 -21.99 56.90
C SER A 97 23.81 -21.69 57.27
N PRO A 98 24.71 -21.11 56.45
CA PRO A 98 25.01 -21.20 54.99
C PRO A 98 26.52 -21.49 54.70
N SER A 99 26.92 -21.65 53.41
CA SER A 99 28.25 -21.32 52.81
C SER A 99 28.21 -21.74 51.32
N SER A 100 28.35 -20.93 50.27
CA SER A 100 29.40 -19.99 49.83
C SER A 100 30.79 -20.61 49.55
N GLN A 101 31.22 -20.58 48.28
CA GLN A 101 32.53 -20.11 47.79
C GLN A 101 32.61 -20.08 46.25
N THR A 102 33.61 -19.35 45.72
CA THR A 102 33.75 -18.90 44.32
C THR A 102 34.89 -19.61 43.55
N PRO A 103 35.00 -19.46 42.21
CA PRO A 103 35.78 -20.36 41.34
C PRO A 103 37.22 -19.92 41.02
N ALA A 104 37.92 -20.72 40.21
CA ALA A 104 39.23 -20.42 39.61
C ALA A 104 39.22 -20.59 38.07
N SER A 105 40.22 -20.01 37.39
CA SER A 105 40.44 -19.96 35.93
C SER A 105 41.06 -21.27 35.37
N THR A 106 41.44 -21.47 34.09
CA THR A 106 42.07 -20.60 33.06
C THR A 106 42.00 -21.28 31.65
N PRO A 107 42.27 -20.61 30.50
CA PRO A 107 41.84 -21.06 29.14
C PRO A 107 42.98 -21.42 28.16
N ILE A 108 42.63 -21.82 26.91
CA ILE A 108 43.42 -21.93 25.64
C ILE A 108 42.47 -22.55 24.56
N GLN A 109 42.45 -22.28 23.24
CA GLN A 109 43.04 -21.29 22.31
C GLN A 109 42.13 -21.14 21.05
N ALA A 110 42.48 -20.28 20.08
CA ALA A 110 41.67 -19.97 18.88
C ALA A 110 42.37 -20.31 17.53
N ALA A 111 41.60 -20.34 16.42
CA ALA A 111 42.05 -20.41 15.02
C ALA A 111 41.02 -19.76 14.07
N ALA A 112 41.41 -19.38 12.83
CA ALA A 112 40.57 -18.59 11.91
C ALA A 112 40.80 -18.85 10.40
N ALA A 113 39.75 -18.62 9.59
CA ALA A 113 39.71 -18.53 8.12
C ALA A 113 38.35 -17.90 7.69
N GLY A 114 38.10 -17.40 6.46
CA GLY A 114 39.01 -17.17 5.31
C GLY A 114 38.35 -17.49 3.96
N THR A 115 38.44 -16.58 2.96
CA THR A 115 37.97 -16.71 1.53
C THR A 115 36.45 -16.95 1.33
N GLU A 116 35.80 -16.67 0.19
CA GLU A 116 36.17 -16.00 -1.08
C GLU A 116 34.92 -15.32 -1.71
N ALA A 117 35.06 -14.57 -2.81
CA ALA A 117 33.95 -13.92 -3.51
C ALA A 117 33.58 -14.63 -4.83
N ASP A 118 32.29 -14.67 -5.17
CA ASP A 118 31.79 -15.16 -6.48
C ASP A 118 30.67 -14.23 -6.99
N ASN A 119 30.65 -13.96 -8.29
CA ASN A 119 29.97 -12.78 -8.86
C ASN A 119 28.99 -13.18 -9.97
N LYS A 120 27.69 -12.92 -9.77
CA LYS A 120 26.62 -13.25 -10.73
C LYS A 120 25.66 -12.09 -10.96
N ILE A 121 25.76 -11.53 -12.16
CA ILE A 121 24.81 -10.56 -12.71
C ILE A 121 23.45 -11.26 -12.87
N GLN A 122 22.41 -10.72 -12.23
CA GLN A 122 21.02 -11.12 -12.48
C GLN A 122 20.41 -10.19 -13.54
N THR A 123 19.83 -10.77 -14.58
CA THR A 123 18.95 -10.07 -15.52
C THR A 123 17.52 -10.15 -15.00
N VAL A 124 17.00 -9.02 -14.49
CA VAL A 124 15.61 -8.92 -14.04
C VAL A 124 14.65 -8.95 -15.24
N SER A 125 13.48 -9.58 -15.09
CA SER A 125 12.44 -9.68 -16.12
C SER A 125 11.33 -8.66 -15.84
N PRO A 126 10.65 -8.06 -16.84
CA PRO A 126 9.64 -7.01 -16.62
C PRO A 126 8.31 -7.46 -15.98
N GLU A 127 8.25 -8.66 -15.39
CA GLU A 127 7.03 -9.23 -14.77
C GLU A 127 6.97 -8.97 -13.24
N ASP A 128 8.05 -8.47 -12.63
CA ASP A 128 8.05 -7.95 -11.27
C ASP A 128 7.44 -6.54 -11.26
N THR A 129 6.11 -6.44 -11.18
CA THR A 129 5.40 -5.15 -11.08
C THR A 129 5.87 -4.37 -9.85
N PRO A 130 6.30 -3.11 -9.97
CA PRO A 130 6.51 -2.25 -8.82
C PRO A 130 5.24 -2.17 -7.97
N LEU A 131 5.39 -2.29 -6.64
CA LEU A 131 4.25 -2.26 -5.72
C LEU A 131 3.68 -0.83 -5.67
N GLU A 132 2.52 -0.61 -6.28
CA GLU A 132 1.71 0.62 -6.26
C GLU A 132 1.23 0.99 -4.83
N LYS A 133 2.16 1.41 -3.98
CA LYS A 133 1.93 1.87 -2.59
C LYS A 133 1.68 3.37 -2.48
N GLY A 134 1.72 4.12 -3.58
CA GLY A 134 1.44 5.56 -3.63
C GLY A 134 2.59 6.48 -3.24
N GLU A 135 3.57 5.99 -2.46
CA GLU A 135 4.73 6.80 -1.99
C GLU A 135 5.81 7.01 -3.08
N GLY A 136 5.75 6.30 -4.20
CA GLY A 136 6.73 6.35 -5.29
C GLY A 136 8.18 5.94 -4.97
N ARG A 137 8.57 5.79 -3.69
CA ARG A 137 9.95 5.53 -3.20
C ARG A 137 10.51 4.21 -3.72
N LEU A 138 11.71 4.25 -4.32
CA LEU A 138 12.49 3.04 -4.66
C LEU A 138 13.99 3.35 -4.57
N GLU A 139 14.64 2.85 -3.51
CA GLU A 139 16.07 3.07 -3.28
C GLU A 139 16.92 2.44 -4.39
N VAL A 140 17.74 3.26 -5.06
CA VAL A 140 18.60 2.81 -6.17
C VAL A 140 20.08 3.09 -5.90
N THR A 141 20.86 2.02 -5.80
CA THR A 141 22.31 2.12 -5.60
C THR A 141 23.03 2.70 -6.83
N ALA A 142 24.09 3.47 -6.59
CA ALA A 142 24.91 4.04 -7.66
C ALA A 142 25.59 2.92 -8.47
N VAL A 143 25.30 2.87 -9.77
CA VAL A 143 25.87 1.86 -10.70
C VAL A 143 27.37 2.11 -10.91
N PRO A 144 28.23 1.08 -10.94
CA PRO A 144 29.66 1.24 -11.20
C PRO A 144 29.95 1.98 -12.51
N THR A 145 30.96 2.84 -12.49
CA THR A 145 31.26 3.88 -13.50
C THR A 145 31.81 3.35 -14.84
N SER A 146 31.47 2.12 -15.23
CA SER A 146 32.04 1.38 -16.37
C SER A 146 31.08 1.17 -17.56
N SER A 147 29.85 1.68 -17.48
CA SER A 147 28.88 1.70 -18.59
C SER A 147 28.50 3.14 -18.93
N GLU A 148 28.38 3.45 -20.22
CA GLU A 148 27.83 4.75 -20.67
C GLU A 148 26.40 4.92 -20.13
N ALA A 149 26.08 6.12 -19.64
CA ALA A 149 24.75 6.43 -19.13
C ALA A 149 23.72 6.43 -20.25
N ILE A 150 22.53 5.90 -19.97
CA ILE A 150 21.39 5.97 -20.90
C ILE A 150 20.71 7.32 -20.66
N HIS A 151 20.67 8.17 -21.68
CA HIS A 151 19.97 9.45 -21.62
C HIS A 151 18.63 9.37 -22.37
N TRP A 152 17.57 9.88 -21.73
CA TRP A 152 16.28 10.21 -22.33
C TRP A 152 16.49 11.15 -23.52
N LYS A 153 15.63 11.01 -24.51
CA LYS A 153 15.55 11.90 -25.68
C LYS A 153 14.08 12.06 -26.02
N LYS A 154 13.67 13.27 -26.40
CA LYS A 154 12.31 13.53 -26.86
C LYS A 154 11.99 12.63 -28.06
N GLN A 155 10.97 11.78 -27.92
CA GLN A 155 10.48 10.90 -28.98
C GLN A 155 9.48 11.63 -29.88
N SER A 156 9.01 10.96 -30.93
CA SER A 156 7.80 11.39 -31.64
C SER A 156 6.60 10.94 -30.83
N GLU A 157 5.65 11.86 -30.58
CA GLU A 157 4.34 11.53 -30.00
C GLU A 157 3.62 10.54 -30.93
N HIS A 158 3.16 9.40 -30.38
CA HIS A 158 2.29 8.44 -31.07
C HIS A 158 0.87 8.98 -31.17
N PHE A 159 0.45 9.65 -30.10
CA PHE A 159 -0.78 10.40 -30.00
C PHE A 159 -0.40 11.88 -29.89
N PRO A 160 -0.37 12.66 -30.98
CA PRO A 160 -0.18 14.11 -30.90
C PRO A 160 -1.49 14.84 -30.56
N VAL A 161 -1.46 15.92 -29.77
CA VAL A 161 -2.65 16.75 -29.50
C VAL A 161 -2.85 17.78 -30.63
N PRO A 162 -3.98 17.77 -31.36
CA PRO A 162 -4.22 18.78 -32.40
C PRO A 162 -4.27 20.19 -31.81
N SER A 163 -3.59 21.16 -32.43
CA SER A 163 -3.41 22.51 -31.85
C SER A 163 -4.73 23.28 -31.66
N GLN A 164 -5.79 22.91 -32.38
CA GLN A 164 -7.14 23.46 -32.22
C GLN A 164 -7.94 22.87 -31.05
N SER A 165 -7.52 21.74 -30.48
CA SER A 165 -8.16 21.08 -29.32
C SER A 165 -7.36 21.22 -28.02
N ILE A 166 -6.27 21.98 -28.03
CA ILE A 166 -5.51 22.35 -26.82
C ILE A 166 -6.37 23.29 -25.96
N ILE A 167 -6.74 22.81 -24.77
CA ILE A 167 -7.36 23.58 -23.70
C ILE A 167 -6.33 24.63 -23.25
N LYS A 168 -6.72 25.91 -23.30
CA LYS A 168 -5.83 27.02 -22.97
C LYS A 168 -5.95 27.40 -21.51
N THR A 169 -4.85 27.88 -20.93
CA THR A 169 -4.88 28.52 -19.62
C THR A 169 -5.89 29.68 -19.62
N PRO A 170 -6.63 29.89 -18.52
CA PRO A 170 -7.50 31.05 -18.37
C PRO A 170 -6.74 32.38 -18.50
N ALA A 171 -7.48 33.48 -18.73
CA ALA A 171 -6.88 34.81 -18.78
C ALA A 171 -6.26 35.17 -17.42
N GLN A 172 -5.27 36.07 -17.36
CA GLN A 172 -4.63 36.42 -16.09
C GLN A 172 -5.48 37.31 -15.16
N THR A 173 -6.70 37.70 -15.56
CA THR A 173 -7.61 38.52 -14.77
C THR A 173 -8.39 37.68 -13.76
N SER A 174 -8.03 37.76 -12.48
CA SER A 174 -8.76 37.10 -11.39
C SER A 174 -10.21 37.59 -11.27
N LYS A 175 -11.13 36.71 -10.86
CA LYS A 175 -12.38 37.12 -10.22
C LYS A 175 -12.08 37.70 -8.82
N PRO A 176 -13.01 38.45 -8.21
CA PRO A 176 -12.93 38.77 -6.78
C PRO A 176 -13.02 37.48 -5.94
N ILE A 177 -11.93 37.10 -5.28
CA ILE A 177 -11.87 35.98 -4.34
C ILE A 177 -11.96 36.55 -2.90
N PRO A 178 -12.67 35.90 -1.96
CA PRO A 178 -12.61 36.25 -0.55
C PRO A 178 -11.19 36.23 0.03
N LYS A 179 -10.92 37.03 1.07
CA LYS A 179 -9.71 36.88 1.87
C LYS A 179 -9.75 35.57 2.64
N VAL A 180 -8.64 34.83 2.61
CA VAL A 180 -8.42 33.62 3.42
C VAL A 180 -7.65 33.99 4.69
N GLN A 181 -6.69 34.90 4.57
CA GLN A 181 -5.86 35.38 5.67
C GLN A 181 -6.68 36.20 6.68
N PHE A 182 -6.44 35.97 7.98
CA PHE A 182 -6.98 36.78 9.06
C PHE A 182 -6.36 38.19 9.09
N GLU A 183 -7.13 39.21 9.48
CA GLU A 183 -6.62 40.58 9.61
C GLU A 183 -5.91 40.80 10.94
N PHE A 184 -4.63 40.42 10.98
CA PHE A 184 -3.75 40.51 12.14
C PHE A 184 -3.56 41.95 12.65
N LYS A 185 -3.53 42.10 13.97
CA LYS A 185 -3.24 43.35 14.67
C LYS A 185 -1.74 43.45 14.96
N GLN A 186 -1.22 44.67 15.08
CA GLN A 186 0.18 44.90 15.46
C GLN A 186 0.51 44.22 16.80
N GLU A 187 1.50 43.33 16.78
CA GLU A 187 1.97 42.57 17.94
C GLU A 187 2.59 43.45 19.04
N SER A 188 2.63 42.94 20.28
CA SER A 188 3.37 43.59 21.35
C SER A 188 4.88 43.37 21.21
N ALA A 189 5.70 44.28 21.73
CA ALA A 189 7.15 44.14 21.70
C ALA A 189 7.66 42.89 22.45
N ALA A 190 6.94 42.43 23.48
CA ALA A 190 7.25 41.19 24.20
C ALA A 190 6.89 39.95 23.36
N SER A 191 5.71 39.95 22.73
CA SER A 191 5.26 38.90 21.80
C SER A 191 6.23 38.76 20.63
N LYS A 192 6.69 39.90 20.06
CA LYS A 192 7.70 39.92 18.99
C LYS A 192 9.03 39.30 19.41
N ALA A 193 9.50 39.60 20.62
CA ALA A 193 10.77 39.08 21.13
C ALA A 193 10.72 37.56 21.36
N ASP A 194 9.63 37.05 21.94
CA ASP A 194 9.38 35.61 22.09
C ASP A 194 9.27 34.90 20.73
N ARG A 195 8.48 35.45 19.81
CA ARG A 195 8.28 34.94 18.45
C ARG A 195 9.58 34.86 17.65
N LEU A 196 10.43 35.88 17.74
CA LEU A 196 11.76 35.89 17.12
C LEU A 196 12.71 34.85 17.76
N ALA A 197 12.67 34.68 19.08
CA ALA A 197 13.46 33.65 19.75
C ALA A 197 13.05 32.22 19.32
N LYS A 198 11.75 31.97 19.14
CA LYS A 198 11.24 30.70 18.59
C LYS A 198 11.72 30.47 17.16
N LEU A 199 11.65 31.50 16.30
CA LEU A 199 12.17 31.45 14.92
C LEU A 199 13.67 31.12 14.86
N ASP A 200 14.50 31.74 15.70
CA ASP A 200 15.94 31.48 15.73
C ASP A 200 16.26 30.03 16.11
N VAL A 201 15.49 29.42 17.03
CA VAL A 201 15.64 27.99 17.37
C VAL A 201 15.25 27.11 16.18
N ILE A 202 14.10 27.35 15.55
CA ILE A 202 13.64 26.56 14.38
C ILE A 202 14.65 26.66 13.23
N LYS A 203 15.14 27.87 12.95
CA LYS A 203 16.18 28.12 11.95
C LYS A 203 17.52 27.46 12.31
N SER A 204 17.86 27.32 13.60
CA SER A 204 19.06 26.57 14.01
C SER A 204 18.95 25.06 13.76
N VAL A 205 17.75 24.49 13.90
CA VAL A 205 17.46 23.07 13.60
C VAL A 205 17.46 22.82 12.10
N PHE A 206 16.86 23.73 11.32
CA PHE A 206 16.97 23.73 9.86
C PHE A 206 18.44 23.80 9.43
N LYS A 207 19.22 24.75 9.96
CA LYS A 207 20.63 24.90 9.57
C LYS A 207 21.47 23.68 9.92
N ARG A 208 21.29 23.02 11.08
CA ARG A 208 21.96 21.74 11.38
C ARG A 208 21.68 20.70 10.29
N SER A 209 20.41 20.54 9.93
CA SER A 209 19.94 19.53 8.98
C SER A 209 20.43 19.83 7.55
N TRP A 210 20.44 21.11 7.17
CA TRP A 210 20.98 21.58 5.90
C TRP A 210 22.50 21.45 5.81
N ASP A 211 23.23 21.86 6.85
CA ASP A 211 24.69 21.77 6.88
C ASP A 211 25.14 20.29 6.83
N GLY A 212 24.41 19.38 7.49
CA GLY A 212 24.61 17.94 7.39
C GLY A 212 24.29 17.37 5.99
N TYR A 213 23.17 17.76 5.38
CA TYR A 213 22.85 17.39 3.99
C TYR A 213 23.96 17.84 3.04
N ARG A 214 24.43 19.08 3.19
CA ARG A 214 25.50 19.71 2.41
C ARG A 214 26.87 19.06 2.59
N GLU A 215 27.15 18.42 3.74
CA GLU A 215 28.41 17.73 4.00
C GLU A 215 28.40 16.26 3.55
N TYR A 216 27.27 15.55 3.69
CA TYR A 216 27.20 14.08 3.56
C TYR A 216 26.29 13.56 2.42
N ALA A 217 25.35 14.36 1.93
CA ALA A 217 24.31 13.93 0.98
C ALA A 217 24.12 14.90 -0.21
N TRP A 218 25.06 15.80 -0.45
CA TRP A 218 24.93 16.83 -1.49
C TRP A 218 24.76 16.24 -2.90
N LEU A 219 23.68 16.64 -3.60
CA LEU A 219 23.25 16.06 -4.89
C LEU A 219 22.83 14.57 -4.80
N GLN A 220 22.55 14.06 -3.61
CA GLN A 220 21.78 12.83 -3.38
C GLN A 220 20.38 13.22 -2.87
N ASP A 221 19.39 12.35 -3.01
CA ASP A 221 18.01 12.73 -2.69
C ASP A 221 17.82 13.02 -1.20
N GLU A 222 18.45 12.24 -0.32
CA GLU A 222 18.23 12.27 1.13
C GLU A 222 19.51 12.02 1.94
N LEU A 223 19.46 12.45 3.21
CA LEU A 223 20.52 12.28 4.20
C LEU A 223 20.21 11.11 5.15
N SER A 224 21.23 10.36 5.54
CA SER A 224 21.21 9.47 6.71
C SER A 224 21.96 10.13 7.88
N PRO A 225 21.26 10.83 8.79
CA PRO A 225 21.85 11.83 9.69
C PRO A 225 22.50 11.24 10.96
N VAL A 226 22.42 9.91 11.14
CA VAL A 226 23.03 9.13 12.23
C VAL A 226 24.29 8.42 11.74
N SER A 227 24.25 7.74 10.58
CA SER A 227 25.43 7.08 10.01
C SER A 227 26.41 8.02 9.31
N ASN A 228 25.90 9.14 8.76
CA ASN A 228 26.55 10.02 7.79
C ASN A 228 26.53 9.53 6.32
N GLY A 229 25.64 8.59 6.00
CA GLY A 229 25.33 8.18 4.64
C GLY A 229 24.33 9.08 3.89
N SER A 230 23.90 8.61 2.73
CA SER A 230 22.90 9.24 1.86
C SER A 230 22.11 8.18 1.08
N ARG A 231 20.94 8.56 0.56
CA ARG A 231 19.97 7.66 -0.08
C ARG A 231 19.38 8.31 -1.35
N ASN A 232 18.87 7.49 -2.27
CA ASN A 232 18.30 7.95 -3.54
C ASN A 232 16.97 7.25 -3.91
N PRO A 233 15.87 7.45 -3.13
CA PRO A 233 14.55 6.90 -3.46
C PRO A 233 13.84 7.63 -4.62
N PHE A 234 14.25 8.84 -4.97
CA PHE A 234 13.60 9.76 -5.92
C PHE A 234 14.48 10.02 -7.15
N ALA A 235 14.98 8.92 -7.72
CA ALA A 235 15.78 8.84 -8.95
C ALA A 235 17.22 9.41 -8.88
N GLY A 236 17.68 9.92 -7.73
CA GLY A 236 19.05 10.40 -7.54
C GLY A 236 19.32 11.74 -8.21
N TRP A 237 18.33 12.64 -8.19
CA TRP A 237 18.42 14.00 -8.73
C TRP A 237 18.56 15.07 -7.66
N GLY A 238 18.50 14.70 -6.38
CA GLY A 238 18.74 15.59 -5.26
C GLY A 238 17.46 16.23 -4.72
N ALA A 239 16.42 15.45 -4.43
CA ALA A 239 15.16 15.92 -3.82
C ALA A 239 15.39 16.97 -2.71
N THR A 240 16.13 16.63 -1.64
CA THR A 240 16.43 17.56 -0.53
C THR A 240 17.17 18.85 -0.96
N LEU A 241 17.94 18.84 -2.07
CA LEU A 241 18.57 20.05 -2.62
C LEU A 241 17.53 21.00 -3.24
N VAL A 242 16.53 20.46 -3.93
CA VAL A 242 15.51 21.23 -4.67
C VAL A 242 14.36 21.62 -3.75
N ASP A 243 13.86 20.68 -2.95
CA ASP A 243 12.72 20.86 -2.06
C ASP A 243 13.03 21.87 -0.92
N ALA A 244 14.30 22.06 -0.57
CA ALA A 244 14.73 23.05 0.40
C ALA A 244 14.96 24.47 -0.18
N LEU A 245 14.91 24.68 -1.50
CA LEU A 245 15.25 25.97 -2.13
C LEU A 245 14.35 27.11 -1.64
N ASP A 246 13.05 26.89 -1.59
CA ASP A 246 12.11 27.91 -1.11
C ASP A 246 12.20 28.12 0.40
N THR A 247 12.41 27.07 1.20
CA THR A 247 12.64 27.19 2.65
C THR A 247 13.90 28.01 2.96
N LEU A 248 15.01 27.77 2.24
CA LEU A 248 16.21 28.61 2.33
C LEU A 248 15.91 30.08 2.03
N TRP A 249 15.08 30.34 1.01
CA TRP A 249 14.66 31.70 0.68
C TRP A 249 13.78 32.32 1.78
N ILE A 250 12.78 31.59 2.29
CA ILE A 250 11.84 32.00 3.35
C ILE A 250 12.58 32.25 4.68
N MET A 251 13.52 31.40 5.05
CA MET A 251 14.37 31.57 6.25
C MET A 251 15.47 32.63 6.08
N GLY A 252 15.59 33.24 4.89
CA GLY A 252 16.59 34.28 4.60
C GLY A 252 18.04 33.76 4.53
N MET A 253 18.24 32.46 4.31
CA MET A 253 19.55 31.81 4.12
C MET A 253 19.99 31.99 2.66
N LYS A 254 20.22 33.25 2.28
CA LYS A 254 20.44 33.65 0.87
C LYS A 254 21.79 33.19 0.31
N GLU A 255 22.81 33.02 1.16
CA GLU A 255 24.12 32.52 0.74
C GLU A 255 24.06 31.03 0.42
N GLU A 256 23.45 30.24 1.31
CA GLU A 256 23.17 28.82 1.08
C GLU A 256 22.23 28.59 -0.11
N PHE A 257 21.19 29.43 -0.27
CA PHE A 257 20.33 29.43 -1.46
C PHE A 257 21.13 29.66 -2.74
N GLU A 258 21.98 30.69 -2.79
CA GLU A 258 22.79 30.95 -3.98
C GLU A 258 23.86 29.88 -4.22
N GLU A 259 24.23 29.04 -3.24
CA GLU A 259 25.04 27.84 -3.47
C GLU A 259 24.19 26.70 -4.05
N ALA A 260 23.01 26.44 -3.50
CA ALA A 260 22.08 25.40 -3.97
C ALA A 260 21.63 25.64 -5.43
N VAL A 261 21.26 26.88 -5.78
CA VAL A 261 20.88 27.25 -7.16
C VAL A 261 22.02 27.03 -8.17
N LYS A 262 23.29 27.07 -7.75
CA LYS A 262 24.45 26.73 -8.60
C LYS A 262 24.76 25.22 -8.63
N ALA A 263 24.20 24.44 -7.71
CA ALA A 263 24.29 22.99 -7.73
C ALA A 263 23.19 22.36 -8.60
N VAL A 264 22.00 22.98 -8.65
CA VAL A 264 20.89 22.62 -9.55
C VAL A 264 21.31 22.53 -11.03
N ASP A 265 22.22 23.40 -11.48
CA ASP A 265 22.78 23.37 -12.84
C ASP A 265 23.49 22.05 -13.20
N LYS A 266 23.83 21.22 -12.20
CA LYS A 266 24.53 19.93 -12.36
C LYS A 266 23.59 18.73 -12.41
N ILE A 267 22.29 18.91 -12.12
CA ILE A 267 21.30 17.84 -12.17
C ILE A 267 21.02 17.51 -13.65
N ASP A 268 21.12 16.24 -14.03
CA ASP A 268 20.76 15.76 -15.37
C ASP A 268 19.50 14.89 -15.29
N PHE A 269 18.34 15.52 -15.53
CA PHE A 269 17.05 14.83 -15.53
C PHE A 269 16.90 13.81 -16.66
N THR A 270 17.81 13.78 -17.64
CA THR A 270 17.75 12.80 -18.74
C THR A 270 18.24 11.42 -18.35
N THR A 271 18.91 11.24 -17.20
CA THR A 271 19.44 9.92 -16.78
C THR A 271 19.17 9.63 -15.30
N THR A 272 18.90 8.37 -15.00
CA THR A 272 18.86 7.82 -13.64
C THR A 272 19.26 6.33 -13.65
N THR A 273 19.64 5.78 -12.49
CA THR A 273 19.81 4.33 -12.30
C THR A 273 18.47 3.58 -12.30
N ARG A 274 17.39 4.27 -11.94
CA ARG A 274 16.01 3.73 -11.87
C ARG A 274 15.43 3.37 -13.25
N ALA A 275 14.46 2.46 -13.31
CA ALA A 275 13.83 2.01 -14.56
C ALA A 275 12.69 2.95 -15.03
N ASP A 276 12.05 3.58 -14.06
CA ASP A 276 10.83 4.38 -14.11
C ASP A 276 11.05 5.76 -13.45
N ILE A 277 10.12 6.69 -13.68
CA ILE A 277 10.01 7.97 -12.97
C ILE A 277 8.63 8.01 -12.29
N PRO A 278 8.54 8.16 -10.95
CA PRO A 278 7.27 8.35 -10.26
C PRO A 278 6.76 9.77 -10.53
N LEU A 279 5.75 9.91 -11.38
CA LEU A 279 5.28 11.19 -11.92
C LEU A 279 4.79 12.15 -10.83
N PHE A 280 4.03 11.64 -9.86
CA PHE A 280 3.51 12.38 -8.71
C PHE A 280 4.64 12.99 -7.88
N GLU A 281 5.45 12.13 -7.22
CA GLU A 281 6.62 12.53 -6.42
C GLU A 281 7.54 13.49 -7.19
N THR A 282 7.80 13.22 -8.47
CA THR A 282 8.70 14.06 -9.28
C THR A 282 8.09 15.43 -9.60
N THR A 283 6.77 15.52 -9.68
CA THR A 283 6.04 16.77 -9.94
C THR A 283 5.99 17.61 -8.67
N ILE A 284 5.49 17.06 -7.56
CA ILE A 284 5.26 17.83 -6.33
C ILE A 284 6.58 18.35 -5.73
N ARG A 285 7.65 17.53 -5.76
CA ARG A 285 9.00 17.85 -5.25
C ARG A 285 9.75 18.77 -6.21
N TYR A 286 10.33 18.20 -7.27
CA TYR A 286 11.27 18.92 -8.13
C TYR A 286 10.62 20.05 -8.93
N LEU A 287 9.48 19.79 -9.60
CA LEU A 287 8.82 20.82 -10.40
C LEU A 287 8.21 21.90 -9.49
N GLY A 288 7.59 21.51 -8.36
CA GLY A 288 7.10 22.44 -7.34
C GLY A 288 8.21 23.33 -6.75
N GLY A 289 9.28 22.74 -6.23
CA GLY A 289 10.41 23.44 -5.62
C GLY A 289 11.07 24.45 -6.55
N PHE A 290 11.29 24.10 -7.82
CA PHE A 290 11.81 25.05 -8.81
C PHE A 290 10.86 26.22 -9.08
N LEU A 291 9.55 25.95 -9.25
CA LEU A 291 8.56 26.98 -9.56
C LEU A 291 8.35 27.96 -8.40
N ALA A 292 8.28 27.46 -7.17
CA ALA A 292 8.15 28.29 -5.97
C ALA A 292 9.42 29.08 -5.67
N ALA A 293 10.61 28.47 -5.76
CA ALA A 293 11.87 29.18 -5.61
C ALA A 293 12.05 30.28 -6.67
N TYR A 294 11.56 30.07 -7.90
CA TYR A 294 11.56 31.08 -8.97
C TYR A 294 10.58 32.24 -8.68
N ASP A 295 9.36 31.97 -8.23
CA ASP A 295 8.39 33.03 -7.87
C ASP A 295 8.80 33.82 -6.63
N LEU A 296 9.22 33.15 -5.56
CA LEU A 296 9.69 33.77 -4.31
C LEU A 296 10.93 34.63 -4.51
N SER A 297 11.83 34.23 -5.42
CA SER A 297 13.02 35.00 -5.78
C SER A 297 12.76 36.13 -6.79
N GLU A 298 11.50 36.54 -6.96
CA GLU A 298 11.06 37.59 -7.88
C GLU A 298 11.55 37.35 -9.33
N LYS A 299 11.63 36.07 -9.73
CA LYS A 299 12.06 35.62 -11.07
C LYS A 299 13.53 35.96 -11.40
N LYS A 300 14.37 36.21 -10.38
CA LYS A 300 15.80 36.56 -10.51
C LYS A 300 16.63 35.43 -11.11
N TYR A 301 16.38 34.17 -10.73
CA TYR A 301 17.24 33.02 -11.07
C TYR A 301 16.60 32.18 -12.18
N LYS A 302 16.86 32.54 -13.44
CA LYS A 302 16.21 31.93 -14.61
C LYS A 302 16.50 30.45 -14.80
N ASN A 303 17.66 29.97 -14.36
CA ASN A 303 18.05 28.57 -14.44
C ASN A 303 17.06 27.64 -13.71
N LEU A 304 16.36 28.12 -12.68
CA LEU A 304 15.29 27.37 -12.02
C LEU A 304 14.09 27.11 -12.95
N LEU A 305 13.63 28.13 -13.69
CA LEU A 305 12.56 27.95 -14.68
C LEU A 305 13.04 27.14 -15.90
N GLU A 306 14.30 27.30 -16.30
CA GLU A 306 14.90 26.52 -17.38
C GLU A 306 14.99 25.02 -17.02
N LYS A 307 15.35 24.69 -15.76
CA LYS A 307 15.33 23.31 -15.23
C LYS A 307 13.91 22.75 -15.00
N ALA A 308 12.97 23.59 -14.57
CA ALA A 308 11.55 23.23 -14.52
C ALA A 308 11.00 22.83 -15.91
N VAL A 309 11.37 23.56 -16.96
CA VAL A 309 11.01 23.22 -18.35
C VAL A 309 11.74 21.97 -18.84
N GLU A 310 13.04 21.81 -18.55
CA GLU A 310 13.82 20.61 -18.89
C GLU A 310 13.15 19.33 -18.35
N LEU A 311 12.80 19.33 -17.06
CA LEU A 311 12.08 18.23 -16.42
C LEU A 311 10.67 18.04 -17.01
N ALA A 312 9.92 19.12 -17.21
CA ALA A 312 8.54 19.03 -17.70
C ALA A 312 8.41 18.51 -19.15
N GLU A 313 9.41 18.71 -20.02
CA GLU A 313 9.44 18.05 -21.35
C GLU A 313 9.60 16.52 -21.25
N ILE A 314 10.18 16.01 -20.15
CA ILE A 314 10.25 14.57 -19.85
C ILE A 314 8.91 14.11 -19.27
N LEU A 315 8.41 14.78 -18.23
CA LEU A 315 7.18 14.38 -17.53
C LEU A 315 5.93 14.44 -18.43
N ILE A 316 5.82 15.44 -19.32
CA ILE A 316 4.69 15.55 -20.26
C ILE A 316 4.63 14.36 -21.24
N SER A 317 5.74 13.64 -21.44
CA SER A 317 5.77 12.45 -22.30
C SER A 317 5.00 11.27 -21.70
N ALA A 318 4.76 11.25 -20.39
CA ALA A 318 3.89 10.26 -19.75
C ALA A 318 2.41 10.37 -20.20
N PHE A 319 2.01 11.50 -20.78
CA PHE A 319 0.66 11.80 -21.29
C PHE A 319 0.51 11.49 -22.81
N ASP A 320 1.51 10.88 -23.46
CA ASP A 320 1.39 10.32 -24.81
C ASP A 320 0.61 8.99 -24.78
N THR A 321 -0.66 9.08 -24.42
CA THR A 321 -1.60 7.96 -24.29
C THR A 321 -2.90 8.26 -25.07
N PRO A 322 -3.67 7.24 -25.50
CA PRO A 322 -4.87 7.44 -26.32
C PRO A 322 -5.89 8.42 -25.71
N ASN A 323 -6.07 8.38 -24.38
CA ASN A 323 -7.04 9.18 -23.63
C ASN A 323 -6.43 10.33 -22.81
N ARG A 324 -5.12 10.58 -22.94
CA ARG A 324 -4.36 11.62 -22.18
C ARG A 324 -4.27 11.44 -20.67
N MET A 325 -4.64 10.28 -20.16
CA MET A 325 -4.33 9.94 -18.78
C MET A 325 -2.86 9.49 -18.70
N PRO A 326 -2.08 9.94 -17.70
CA PRO A 326 -0.65 9.68 -17.68
C PRO A 326 -0.31 8.25 -17.24
N GLN A 327 0.89 7.79 -17.59
CA GLN A 327 1.56 6.74 -16.83
C GLN A 327 2.12 7.33 -15.53
N THR A 328 1.61 6.92 -14.37
CA THR A 328 2.10 7.45 -13.08
C THR A 328 3.51 6.96 -12.72
N TYR A 329 3.94 5.83 -13.30
CA TYR A 329 5.32 5.33 -13.27
C TYR A 329 5.85 5.26 -14.71
N TYR A 330 6.56 6.31 -15.15
CA TYR A 330 6.93 6.50 -16.56
C TYR A 330 8.26 5.83 -16.92
N TYR A 331 8.23 4.86 -17.84
CA TYR A 331 9.41 4.13 -18.32
C TYR A 331 10.22 4.94 -19.33
N TRP A 332 10.94 5.93 -18.81
CA TRP A 332 11.67 6.96 -19.56
C TRP A 332 12.71 6.47 -20.59
N ARG A 333 13.31 5.29 -20.39
CA ARG A 333 14.42 4.82 -21.24
C ARG A 333 13.98 4.65 -22.70
N PRO A 334 14.74 5.11 -23.71
CA PRO A 334 14.32 5.13 -25.13
C PRO A 334 13.84 3.79 -25.73
N THR A 335 14.16 2.65 -25.13
CA THR A 335 13.64 1.33 -25.53
C THR A 335 12.17 1.10 -25.17
N PHE A 336 11.64 1.84 -24.20
CA PHE A 336 10.25 1.78 -23.74
C PHE A 336 9.48 3.03 -24.16
N SER A 337 10.03 4.22 -23.91
CA SER A 337 9.39 5.51 -24.23
C SER A 337 9.22 5.80 -25.73
N SER A 338 9.77 4.97 -26.62
CA SER A 338 9.50 5.01 -28.07
C SER A 338 8.34 4.10 -28.53
N GLN A 339 7.73 3.33 -27.62
CA GLN A 339 6.58 2.46 -27.89
C GLN A 339 5.28 3.17 -27.48
N PRO A 340 4.16 2.97 -28.19
CA PRO A 340 2.87 3.55 -27.80
C PRO A 340 2.41 2.94 -26.47
N HIS A 341 2.00 3.78 -25.52
CA HIS A 341 1.64 3.37 -24.17
C HIS A 341 0.28 3.91 -23.71
N ARG A 342 -0.19 3.41 -22.57
CA ARG A 342 -1.51 3.68 -21.97
C ARG A 342 -1.36 3.81 -20.45
N ALA A 343 -2.25 4.57 -19.81
CA ALA A 343 -2.38 4.60 -18.36
C ALA A 343 -2.81 3.24 -17.80
N SER A 344 -2.54 3.00 -16.52
CA SER A 344 -2.93 1.77 -15.82
C SER A 344 -4.46 1.66 -15.65
N ASN A 345 -4.97 0.43 -15.60
CA ASN A 345 -6.35 0.17 -15.20
C ASN A 345 -6.54 0.12 -13.67
N ARG A 346 -5.46 0.40 -12.93
CA ARG A 346 -5.42 0.64 -11.50
C ARG A 346 -4.48 1.83 -11.27
N VAL A 347 -5.02 2.99 -10.94
CA VAL A 347 -4.25 4.21 -10.66
C VAL A 347 -4.68 4.76 -9.31
N VAL A 348 -3.69 5.11 -8.49
CA VAL A 348 -3.88 5.82 -7.22
C VAL A 348 -4.46 7.21 -7.51
N LEU A 349 -5.56 7.58 -6.85
CA LEU A 349 -6.27 8.84 -7.11
C LEU A 349 -5.36 10.07 -6.94
N ALA A 350 -4.57 10.12 -5.88
CA ALA A 350 -3.59 11.17 -5.62
C ALA A 350 -2.53 11.31 -6.74
N GLU A 351 -2.06 10.20 -7.32
CA GLU A 351 -0.97 10.23 -8.31
C GLU A 351 -1.33 10.97 -9.61
N ILE A 352 -2.63 11.21 -9.86
CA ILE A 352 -3.13 11.97 -11.02
C ILE A 352 -3.86 13.27 -10.67
N GLY A 353 -4.58 13.34 -9.54
CA GLY A 353 -5.26 14.57 -9.13
C GLY A 353 -4.29 15.67 -8.69
N SER A 354 -3.14 15.27 -8.14
CA SER A 354 -2.17 16.16 -7.50
C SER A 354 -1.03 16.61 -8.44
N LEU A 355 -1.34 16.77 -9.73
CA LEU A 355 -0.41 17.27 -10.76
C LEU A 355 -0.79 18.68 -11.27
N SER A 356 -1.99 19.16 -10.92
CA SER A 356 -2.60 20.32 -11.59
C SER A 356 -1.85 21.62 -11.33
N MET A 357 -1.52 21.93 -10.07
CA MET A 357 -0.96 23.22 -9.68
C MET A 357 0.40 23.51 -10.34
N GLU A 358 1.28 22.52 -10.41
CA GLU A 358 2.64 22.64 -10.95
C GLU A 358 2.60 22.87 -12.45
N PHE A 359 1.84 22.05 -13.18
CA PHE A 359 1.68 22.17 -14.62
C PHE A 359 0.88 23.42 -15.01
N THR A 360 -0.13 23.82 -14.22
CA THR A 360 -0.79 25.13 -14.32
C THR A 360 0.21 26.26 -14.12
N ARG A 361 1.03 26.23 -13.07
CA ARG A 361 1.97 27.33 -12.79
C ARG A 361 3.05 27.42 -13.86
N LEU A 362 3.55 26.29 -14.34
CA LEU A 362 4.47 26.23 -15.47
C LEU A 362 3.84 26.82 -16.73
N ALA A 363 2.59 26.48 -17.06
CA ALA A 363 1.86 27.07 -18.18
C ALA A 363 1.65 28.60 -18.02
N GLN A 364 1.36 29.08 -16.81
CA GLN A 364 1.23 30.51 -16.51
C GLN A 364 2.55 31.29 -16.65
N LEU A 365 3.69 30.65 -16.34
CA LEU A 365 5.02 31.28 -16.39
C LEU A 365 5.68 31.22 -17.78
N THR A 366 5.42 30.15 -18.54
CA THR A 366 6.00 29.93 -19.89
C THR A 366 5.11 30.45 -21.02
N GLY A 367 3.79 30.43 -20.83
CA GLY A 367 2.81 30.60 -21.91
C GLY A 367 2.47 29.32 -22.69
N GLU A 368 3.14 28.20 -22.39
CA GLU A 368 2.95 26.93 -23.09
C GLU A 368 1.71 26.19 -22.58
N HIS A 369 0.56 26.40 -23.25
CA HIS A 369 -0.74 25.85 -22.85
C HIS A 369 -0.79 24.31 -22.73
N LYS A 370 0.12 23.57 -23.39
CA LYS A 370 0.16 22.09 -23.35
C LYS A 370 0.25 21.50 -21.94
N TYR A 371 0.91 22.21 -21.01
CA TYR A 371 1.04 21.76 -19.63
C TYR A 371 -0.31 21.84 -18.90
N TYR A 372 -1.08 22.90 -19.15
CA TYR A 372 -2.45 23.04 -18.63
C TYR A 372 -3.43 22.08 -19.31
N ASP A 373 -3.30 21.84 -20.62
CA ASP A 373 -4.13 20.89 -21.38
C ASP A 373 -4.09 19.48 -20.78
N ALA A 374 -2.91 19.01 -20.40
CA ALA A 374 -2.71 17.69 -19.81
C ALA A 374 -3.49 17.52 -18.48
N ILE A 375 -3.39 18.47 -17.56
CA ILE A 375 -4.04 18.39 -16.25
C ILE A 375 -5.53 18.75 -16.31
N ALA A 376 -5.94 19.64 -17.22
CA ALA A 376 -7.34 19.99 -17.42
C ALA A 376 -8.16 18.77 -17.87
N ARG A 377 -7.58 17.89 -18.69
CA ARG A 377 -8.22 16.63 -19.11
C ARG A 377 -8.43 15.65 -17.94
N ILE A 378 -7.48 15.57 -17.00
CA ILE A 378 -7.67 14.78 -15.77
C ILE A 378 -8.82 15.39 -14.95
N THR A 379 -8.86 16.72 -14.83
CA THR A 379 -9.92 17.43 -14.08
C THR A 379 -11.30 17.25 -14.73
N ASP A 380 -11.39 17.28 -16.07
CA ASP A 380 -12.61 16.99 -16.82
C ASP A 380 -13.10 15.55 -16.55
N ALA A 381 -12.19 14.57 -16.57
CA ALA A 381 -12.52 13.16 -16.30
C ALA A 381 -12.90 12.89 -14.82
N LEU A 382 -12.29 13.60 -13.86
CA LEU A 382 -12.70 13.56 -12.45
C LEU A 382 -14.12 14.12 -12.27
N GLU A 383 -14.43 15.27 -12.88
CA GLU A 383 -15.76 15.90 -12.82
C GLU A 383 -16.85 14.98 -13.42
N GLU A 384 -16.58 14.33 -14.55
CA GLU A 384 -17.50 13.34 -15.15
C GLU A 384 -17.69 12.10 -14.26
N PHE A 385 -16.62 11.60 -13.64
CA PHE A 385 -16.67 10.39 -12.81
C PHE A 385 -17.31 10.61 -11.43
N GLN A 386 -17.23 11.82 -10.86
CA GLN A 386 -17.59 12.12 -9.47
C GLN A 386 -19.00 11.64 -9.06
N ASN A 387 -19.98 11.75 -9.95
CA ASN A 387 -21.37 11.34 -9.70
C ASN A 387 -21.71 9.91 -10.16
N ASN A 388 -20.72 9.18 -10.71
CA ASN A 388 -20.83 7.82 -11.24
C ASN A 388 -20.02 6.78 -10.42
N THR A 389 -19.44 7.20 -9.29
CA THR A 389 -18.76 6.31 -8.33
C THR A 389 -19.77 5.58 -7.44
N ARG A 390 -19.31 4.67 -6.56
CA ARG A 390 -20.20 3.99 -5.58
C ARG A 390 -20.58 4.86 -4.39
N LEU A 391 -19.86 5.96 -4.18
CA LEU A 391 -20.17 7.00 -3.21
C LEU A 391 -20.24 8.36 -3.93
N PRO A 392 -21.32 8.63 -4.70
CA PRO A 392 -21.42 9.81 -5.56
C PRO A 392 -21.12 11.11 -4.82
N GLY A 393 -20.16 11.89 -5.35
CA GLY A 393 -19.57 13.05 -4.70
C GLY A 393 -18.10 12.85 -4.29
N MET A 394 -17.66 11.60 -4.08
CA MET A 394 -16.26 11.24 -3.82
C MET A 394 -15.73 10.24 -4.85
N TRP A 395 -14.41 10.12 -4.95
CA TRP A 395 -13.72 9.10 -5.77
C TRP A 395 -13.02 8.06 -4.88
N PRO A 396 -12.95 6.80 -5.32
CA PRO A 396 -12.23 5.74 -4.61
C PRO A 396 -10.71 5.97 -4.70
N THR A 397 -9.96 5.39 -3.77
CA THR A 397 -8.48 5.46 -3.73
C THR A 397 -7.80 4.88 -4.99
N TYR A 398 -8.47 3.95 -5.69
CA TYR A 398 -8.00 3.36 -6.94
C TYR A 398 -9.08 3.36 -8.03
N LEU A 399 -8.77 3.94 -9.20
CA LEU A 399 -9.65 3.97 -10.38
C LEU A 399 -8.99 3.38 -11.63
N ASP A 400 -9.77 3.06 -12.67
CA ASP A 400 -9.25 2.70 -14.00
C ASP A 400 -9.06 3.99 -14.82
N ALA A 401 -7.80 4.32 -15.11
CA ALA A 401 -7.42 5.47 -15.92
C ALA A 401 -7.11 5.11 -17.39
N SER A 402 -7.18 3.84 -17.77
CA SER A 402 -6.70 3.32 -19.05
C SER A 402 -7.53 3.79 -20.25
N GLY A 403 -8.77 4.22 -20.01
CA GLY A 403 -9.75 4.57 -21.04
C GLY A 403 -10.09 3.41 -21.98
N CYS A 404 -9.94 2.17 -21.51
CA CYS A 404 -9.89 0.96 -22.33
C CYS A 404 -10.74 -0.15 -21.72
N LYS A 405 -12.02 -0.19 -22.07
CA LYS A 405 -12.89 -1.29 -21.66
C LYS A 405 -12.57 -2.53 -22.50
N ARG A 406 -11.96 -3.55 -21.88
CA ARG A 406 -11.67 -4.82 -22.55
C ARG A 406 -12.97 -5.55 -22.90
N ILE A 407 -13.15 -5.86 -24.18
CA ILE A 407 -14.32 -6.59 -24.68
C ILE A 407 -14.16 -8.09 -24.35
N ASP A 408 -15.00 -8.63 -23.47
CA ASP A 408 -15.04 -10.08 -23.25
C ASP A 408 -15.81 -10.78 -24.39
N TYR A 409 -15.04 -11.20 -25.40
CA TYR A 409 -15.56 -11.97 -26.53
C TYR A 409 -16.09 -13.37 -26.17
N SER A 410 -15.92 -13.86 -24.94
CA SER A 410 -16.49 -15.16 -24.54
C SER A 410 -18.02 -15.13 -24.46
N VAL A 411 -18.59 -14.00 -24.02
CA VAL A 411 -20.05 -13.82 -23.86
C VAL A 411 -20.79 -13.80 -25.21
N GLN A 412 -20.11 -13.41 -26.30
CA GLN A 412 -20.70 -13.41 -27.64
C GLN A 412 -20.80 -14.81 -28.29
N ALA A 413 -20.28 -15.87 -27.64
CA ALA A 413 -20.31 -17.23 -28.19
C ALA A 413 -21.70 -17.91 -28.09
N GLU A 414 -22.61 -17.44 -27.24
CA GLU A 414 -23.93 -18.06 -27.01
C GLU A 414 -25.02 -17.54 -27.98
N SER A 415 -24.73 -17.60 -29.28
CA SER A 415 -25.77 -17.57 -30.32
C SER A 415 -26.12 -19.00 -30.74
N PRO A 416 -27.36 -19.50 -30.53
CA PRO A 416 -27.70 -20.88 -30.84
C PRO A 416 -27.59 -21.17 -32.35
N PRO A 417 -27.02 -22.32 -32.75
CA PRO A 417 -26.75 -22.61 -34.16
C PRO A 417 -28.06 -22.78 -34.94
N GLN A 418 -28.26 -21.94 -35.95
CA GLN A 418 -29.39 -22.07 -36.87
C GLN A 418 -29.23 -23.33 -37.72
N THR A 419 -30.02 -24.36 -37.42
CA THR A 419 -30.15 -25.54 -38.30
C THR A 419 -30.80 -25.14 -39.62
N PRO A 420 -30.21 -25.47 -40.79
CA PRO A 420 -30.78 -25.14 -42.09
C PRO A 420 -32.05 -25.97 -42.35
N LEU A 421 -33.11 -25.31 -42.84
CA LEU A 421 -34.38 -25.96 -43.17
C LEU A 421 -34.83 -25.66 -44.61
N ASP A 422 -34.09 -26.21 -45.58
CA ASP A 422 -34.49 -26.20 -46.99
C ASP A 422 -35.65 -27.17 -47.25
N SER A 423 -36.89 -26.65 -47.32
CA SER A 423 -37.89 -27.11 -48.30
C SER A 423 -39.10 -26.17 -48.37
N VAL A 424 -39.19 -25.41 -49.45
CA VAL A 424 -40.34 -24.53 -49.77
C VAL A 424 -41.59 -25.35 -50.11
N LYS A 425 -42.76 -24.88 -49.65
CA LYS A 425 -44.03 -24.95 -50.39
C LYS A 425 -45.04 -23.92 -49.89
N ASP A 426 -45.73 -23.30 -50.85
CA ASP A 426 -46.63 -22.17 -50.69
C ASP A 426 -48.04 -22.59 -50.20
N GLU A 427 -48.72 -21.75 -49.42
CA GLU A 427 -49.89 -20.96 -49.87
C GLU A 427 -50.35 -19.93 -48.77
N PRO A 428 -51.38 -19.06 -48.98
CA PRO A 428 -51.21 -17.64 -48.66
C PRO A 428 -51.76 -17.13 -47.31
N LEU A 429 -51.35 -15.90 -47.00
CA LEU A 429 -51.78 -15.08 -45.85
C LEU A 429 -53.28 -14.69 -45.89
N GLN A 430 -53.88 -14.64 -44.71
CA GLN A 430 -55.03 -13.77 -44.41
C GLN A 430 -54.74 -12.91 -43.17
N ILE A 431 -55.47 -11.80 -43.05
CA ILE A 431 -55.26 -10.73 -42.06
C ILE A 431 -56.46 -10.72 -41.10
N GLU A 432 -56.20 -10.70 -39.78
CA GLU A 432 -57.12 -10.15 -38.77
C GLU A 432 -56.32 -9.41 -37.67
N GLU A 433 -56.96 -8.45 -36.99
CA GLU A 433 -56.32 -7.46 -36.10
C GLU A 433 -56.49 -7.77 -34.60
N LYS A 434 -55.53 -7.30 -33.76
CA LYS A 434 -55.71 -6.67 -32.41
C LYS A 434 -54.49 -6.88 -31.48
N PRO A 435 -54.36 -6.13 -30.35
CA PRO A 435 -54.73 -4.73 -30.09
C PRO A 435 -53.61 -3.92 -29.38
N GLU A 436 -53.79 -2.60 -29.22
CA GLU A 436 -53.00 -1.78 -28.29
C GLU A 436 -53.37 -2.01 -26.80
N PRO A 437 -52.42 -1.80 -25.87
CA PRO A 437 -52.69 -1.43 -24.48
C PRO A 437 -52.30 0.03 -24.15
N THR A 438 -53.13 0.71 -23.35
CA THR A 438 -53.03 2.14 -22.98
C THR A 438 -52.00 2.39 -21.85
N PRO A 439 -51.27 3.54 -21.81
CA PRO A 439 -50.15 3.76 -20.87
C PRO A 439 -50.54 4.35 -19.50
N LEU A 440 -49.66 4.20 -18.51
CA LEU A 440 -49.71 4.88 -17.21
C LEU A 440 -48.36 5.53 -16.81
N THR A 441 -48.27 6.83 -17.08
CA THR A 441 -47.63 7.89 -16.27
C THR A 441 -46.49 7.55 -15.28
N ALA A 442 -45.30 8.09 -15.55
CA ALA A 442 -44.40 8.65 -14.54
C ALA A 442 -43.85 9.99 -15.05
N SER A 443 -43.74 11.01 -14.20
CA SER A 443 -43.51 12.42 -14.61
C SER A 443 -42.13 12.94 -14.24
N THR A 444 -41.38 13.46 -15.23
CA THR A 444 -40.09 14.12 -15.04
C THR A 444 -40.20 15.64 -15.23
N GLU A 445 -40.23 16.40 -14.13
CA GLU A 445 -39.93 17.85 -14.17
C GLU A 445 -38.46 18.07 -13.79
N LYS A 446 -37.58 18.25 -14.79
CA LYS A 446 -36.25 18.83 -14.58
C LYS A 446 -36.33 20.35 -14.78
N LEU A 447 -35.81 21.11 -13.81
CA LEU A 447 -35.70 22.57 -13.86
C LEU A 447 -34.37 23.00 -14.50
N SER A 448 -34.35 24.24 -15.01
CA SER A 448 -33.15 24.89 -15.57
C SER A 448 -32.36 25.63 -14.46
N PRO A 449 -31.02 25.78 -14.55
CA PRO A 449 -30.19 26.36 -13.48
C PRO A 449 -30.61 27.74 -12.96
N ASN A 450 -31.36 28.53 -13.76
CA ASN A 450 -31.86 29.85 -13.38
C ASN A 450 -33.34 29.85 -12.94
N GLY A 451 -33.87 28.72 -12.48
CA GLY A 451 -35.14 28.61 -11.75
C GLY A 451 -36.44 28.80 -12.56
N ASN A 452 -36.36 29.06 -13.87
CA ASN A 452 -37.53 29.28 -14.73
C ASN A 452 -37.97 28.01 -15.47
N LYS A 453 -39.29 27.83 -15.60
CA LYS A 453 -39.94 26.63 -16.15
C LYS A 453 -40.21 26.79 -17.65
N TYR A 454 -39.80 25.81 -18.45
CA TYR A 454 -39.98 25.84 -19.90
C TYR A 454 -41.42 25.50 -20.32
N VAL A 455 -41.88 26.18 -21.37
CA VAL A 455 -43.10 25.84 -22.13
C VAL A 455 -42.67 25.50 -23.56
N PRO A 456 -42.91 24.28 -24.07
CA PRO A 456 -42.59 23.93 -25.45
C PRO A 456 -43.42 24.73 -26.47
N LEU A 457 -42.79 25.10 -27.59
CA LEU A 457 -43.46 25.62 -28.79
C LEU A 457 -43.32 24.58 -29.90
N ASP A 458 -44.43 24.03 -30.36
CA ASP A 458 -44.46 23.08 -31.48
C ASP A 458 -44.02 23.75 -32.79
N LEU A 459 -43.08 23.11 -33.50
CA LEU A 459 -42.77 23.37 -34.89
C LEU A 459 -42.61 22.03 -35.64
N PRO A 460 -43.09 21.93 -36.89
CA PRO A 460 -43.32 20.65 -37.55
C PRO A 460 -42.05 19.96 -38.06
N ALA A 461 -42.17 18.65 -38.29
CA ALA A 461 -41.09 17.78 -38.77
C ALA A 461 -40.50 18.22 -40.13
N PRO A 462 -39.19 18.02 -40.36
CA PRO A 462 -38.52 18.44 -41.59
C PRO A 462 -38.96 17.62 -42.81
N ILE A 463 -39.26 18.31 -43.90
CA ILE A 463 -39.70 17.72 -45.18
C ILE A 463 -38.48 17.34 -46.03
N VAL A 464 -38.43 16.10 -46.49
CA VAL A 464 -37.46 15.62 -47.48
C VAL A 464 -37.88 16.06 -48.88
N PHE A 465 -36.96 16.60 -49.67
CA PHE A 465 -37.16 16.93 -51.07
C PHE A 465 -36.38 15.98 -51.99
N THR A 466 -37.07 15.42 -52.98
CA THR A 466 -36.48 14.65 -54.09
C THR A 466 -36.70 15.37 -55.43
N PRO A 467 -35.86 15.16 -56.46
CA PRO A 467 -35.92 15.95 -57.69
C PRO A 467 -36.86 15.37 -58.78
N ASN A 468 -37.62 16.27 -59.42
CA ASN A 468 -38.21 16.19 -60.77
C ASN A 468 -39.46 15.30 -61.02
N GLY A 469 -40.55 15.96 -61.46
CA GLY A 469 -41.75 15.36 -62.07
C GLY A 469 -42.70 16.46 -62.63
N PRO A 470 -43.41 16.30 -63.77
CA PRO A 470 -43.69 17.46 -64.64
C PRO A 470 -45.14 17.67 -65.18
N ASN A 471 -45.33 18.88 -65.76
CA ASN A 471 -46.22 19.23 -66.89
C ASN A 471 -47.76 19.32 -66.70
N PRO A 472 -48.50 20.01 -67.62
CA PRO A 472 -48.04 21.04 -68.58
C PRO A 472 -48.93 22.31 -68.66
N THR A 473 -48.31 23.49 -68.76
CA THR A 473 -48.75 24.70 -69.52
C THR A 473 -47.84 25.90 -69.18
N TRP A 474 -47.72 26.98 -69.97
CA TRP A 474 -47.63 27.19 -71.44
C TRP A 474 -47.37 28.69 -71.63
N LYS A 475 -46.48 29.24 -72.47
CA LYS A 475 -45.23 28.81 -73.18
C LYS A 475 -44.68 30.11 -73.84
N PRO A 476 -43.47 30.18 -74.44
CA PRO A 476 -42.31 29.26 -74.44
C PRO A 476 -41.00 30.01 -74.04
N GLU A 477 -39.75 29.54 -74.14
CA GLU A 477 -39.11 28.32 -74.71
C GLU A 477 -38.19 27.73 -73.60
N GLN A 478 -38.50 26.56 -73.03
CA GLN A 478 -37.84 25.26 -73.30
C GLN A 478 -36.30 25.31 -73.15
N GLU A 479 -35.73 24.80 -72.04
CA GLU A 479 -35.36 23.38 -71.79
C GLU A 479 -34.07 22.97 -72.56
N ASP A 480 -33.08 22.27 -72.00
CA ASP A 480 -33.19 21.14 -71.06
C ASP A 480 -32.06 20.99 -70.02
N THR A 481 -32.45 20.39 -68.89
CA THR A 481 -31.83 19.30 -68.08
C THR A 481 -30.46 18.70 -68.45
N ILE A 482 -29.63 18.32 -67.45
CA ILE A 482 -28.86 17.04 -67.40
C ILE A 482 -28.20 16.77 -66.03
N ILE A 483 -28.14 15.48 -65.65
CA ILE A 483 -27.32 14.83 -64.59
C ILE A 483 -26.69 13.59 -65.26
N PRO A 484 -25.51 13.05 -64.89
CA PRO A 484 -24.44 13.55 -64.00
C PRO A 484 -23.21 14.03 -64.79
N GLY A 485 -22.16 14.51 -64.10
CA GLY A 485 -20.90 14.94 -64.72
C GLY A 485 -19.68 14.68 -63.85
N GLU A 486 -18.59 14.26 -64.48
CA GLU A 486 -17.33 13.84 -63.84
C GLU A 486 -16.47 15.00 -63.30
N ALA A 487 -15.48 14.62 -62.49
CA ALA A 487 -14.11 15.14 -62.50
C ALA A 487 -13.84 16.58 -63.00
N GLY A 488 -14.03 17.55 -62.10
CA GLY A 488 -12.95 18.47 -61.75
C GLY A 488 -12.76 19.78 -62.53
N LYS A 489 -12.44 20.81 -61.75
CA LYS A 489 -11.68 22.02 -62.11
C LYS A 489 -12.16 22.83 -63.32
N PHE A 490 -12.81 23.96 -63.04
CA PHE A 490 -12.32 25.23 -63.60
C PHE A 490 -12.20 26.31 -62.53
N LYS A 491 -11.08 27.05 -62.57
CA LYS A 491 -10.88 28.33 -61.87
C LYS A 491 -11.79 29.40 -62.51
N ILE A 492 -11.95 30.60 -61.96
CA ILE A 492 -11.09 31.79 -62.17
C ILE A 492 -11.67 32.87 -61.24
N LYS A 493 -10.88 33.54 -60.40
CA LYS A 493 -10.08 34.71 -60.81
C LYS A 493 -8.80 34.89 -59.96
N ASP A 494 -7.95 35.80 -60.42
CA ASP A 494 -6.78 36.35 -59.71
C ASP A 494 -5.71 35.32 -59.28
N TRP A 495 -5.25 34.53 -60.24
CA TRP A 495 -3.93 33.88 -60.19
C TRP A 495 -3.26 33.97 -61.56
N ASN A 496 -2.17 34.73 -61.67
CA ASN A 496 -1.34 34.74 -62.88
C ASN A 496 -0.45 33.50 -62.89
N ASP A 497 -0.48 32.75 -64.00
CA ASP A 497 0.51 31.72 -64.28
C ASP A 497 1.80 32.35 -64.80
N ASP A 498 2.95 31.74 -64.48
CA ASP A 498 4.13 31.87 -65.34
C ASP A 498 4.80 30.50 -65.57
N ASN A 499 4.70 30.05 -66.83
CA ASN A 499 5.43 28.95 -67.48
C ASN A 499 5.19 27.46 -67.10
N LYS A 500 4.67 26.75 -68.12
CA LYS A 500 4.99 25.36 -68.57
C LYS A 500 4.35 24.15 -67.88
N ILE A 501 3.22 23.74 -68.46
CA ILE A 501 2.82 22.33 -68.57
C ILE A 501 2.89 21.93 -70.05
N VAL A 502 3.38 20.72 -70.36
CA VAL A 502 3.09 20.01 -71.61
C VAL A 502 2.38 18.71 -71.25
N ARG A 503 1.27 18.41 -71.95
CA ARG A 503 0.36 17.29 -71.65
C ARG A 503 0.51 16.14 -72.65
N ARG A 504 -0.20 15.05 -72.31
CA ARG A 504 -0.69 13.93 -73.15
C ARG A 504 0.28 12.76 -73.37
N GLN A 505 -0.19 11.51 -73.48
CA GLN A 505 -1.58 11.00 -73.42
C GLN A 505 -1.63 9.65 -72.69
N LEU A 506 -2.84 9.23 -72.29
CA LEU A 506 -3.13 7.89 -71.84
C LEU A 506 -4.21 7.35 -72.79
N ASP A 507 -3.90 6.28 -73.50
CA ASP A 507 -4.81 5.48 -74.32
C ASP A 507 -4.40 4.02 -74.08
N VAL A 508 -5.37 3.13 -73.86
CA VAL A 508 -5.17 1.70 -73.56
C VAL A 508 -6.22 0.91 -74.32
N ASP A 509 -5.80 -0.11 -75.05
CA ASP A 509 -6.66 -1.18 -75.56
C ASP A 509 -5.85 -2.48 -75.77
N GLU A 510 -6.57 -3.60 -75.82
CA GLU A 510 -6.11 -5.00 -75.73
C GLU A 510 -5.65 -5.62 -77.09
N PRO A 511 -5.52 -6.97 -77.27
CA PRO A 511 -4.53 -7.90 -76.67
C PRO A 511 -3.80 -8.79 -77.74
N GLU A 512 -3.48 -10.05 -77.38
CA GLU A 512 -3.20 -11.25 -78.21
C GLU A 512 -1.76 -11.77 -78.49
N THR A 513 -1.30 -12.63 -77.57
CA THR A 513 -0.73 -14.00 -77.83
C THR A 513 0.56 -14.14 -78.73
N PRO A 514 1.04 -15.36 -79.11
CA PRO A 514 2.26 -15.87 -78.44
C PRO A 514 3.37 -16.42 -79.38
N THR A 515 4.52 -16.83 -78.81
CA THR A 515 5.44 -17.77 -79.47
C THR A 515 6.13 -18.70 -78.44
N ARG A 516 6.57 -19.88 -78.88
CA ARG A 516 6.73 -21.09 -78.05
C ARG A 516 8.04 -21.85 -78.35
N VAL A 517 8.83 -22.18 -77.32
CA VAL A 517 9.87 -23.23 -77.39
C VAL A 517 9.91 -24.08 -76.12
N SER A 518 10.02 -25.40 -76.32
CA SER A 518 10.23 -26.51 -75.34
C SER A 518 11.01 -26.11 -74.07
N ALA A 519 10.52 -26.29 -72.83
CA ALA A 519 9.96 -27.46 -72.12
C ALA A 519 11.02 -28.41 -71.49
N GLY A 520 10.84 -28.64 -70.18
CA GLY A 520 11.55 -29.59 -69.30
C GLY A 520 10.66 -29.90 -68.07
N PRO A 521 10.84 -31.03 -67.36
CA PRO A 521 9.81 -31.57 -66.46
C PRO A 521 9.68 -30.87 -65.10
N LEU A 522 8.47 -30.97 -64.54
CA LEU A 522 8.01 -30.35 -63.29
C LEU A 522 8.69 -30.92 -62.03
N PRO A 523 8.80 -30.09 -60.98
CA PRO A 523 8.08 -30.39 -59.73
C PRO A 523 7.05 -29.30 -59.36
N VAL A 524 6.05 -29.69 -58.57
CA VAL A 524 4.97 -28.80 -58.09
C VAL A 524 5.51 -27.76 -57.10
N LYS A 525 5.06 -26.50 -57.26
CA LYS A 525 5.13 -25.46 -56.24
C LYS A 525 3.73 -25.22 -55.66
N PRO A 526 3.58 -24.76 -54.40
CA PRO A 526 2.34 -24.14 -53.93
C PRO A 526 2.03 -22.87 -54.73
N ASP A 527 0.74 -22.60 -54.93
CA ASP A 527 0.26 -21.39 -55.59
C ASP A 527 0.42 -20.13 -54.72
N PRO A 528 0.51 -18.93 -55.32
CA PRO A 528 0.55 -17.67 -54.58
C PRO A 528 -0.82 -17.35 -53.97
N GLU A 529 -0.83 -16.96 -52.70
CA GLU A 529 -2.05 -16.49 -52.03
C GLU A 529 -2.52 -15.16 -52.66
N ALA A 530 -3.82 -15.04 -52.88
CA ALA A 530 -4.45 -13.78 -53.28
C ALA A 530 -4.31 -12.75 -52.14
N PRO A 531 -4.25 -11.44 -52.43
CA PRO A 531 -4.23 -10.42 -51.39
C PRO A 531 -5.49 -10.55 -50.54
N ALA A 532 -5.30 -10.88 -49.25
CA ALA A 532 -6.41 -10.97 -48.32
C ALA A 532 -7.11 -9.60 -48.24
N SER A 533 -8.43 -9.60 -48.37
CA SER A 533 -9.25 -8.46 -47.94
C SER A 533 -8.84 -8.08 -46.51
N PRO A 534 -8.68 -6.80 -46.18
CA PRO A 534 -8.37 -6.41 -44.81
C PRO A 534 -9.49 -6.93 -43.90
N THR A 535 -9.18 -7.91 -43.07
CA THR A 535 -10.06 -8.34 -41.99
C THR A 535 -10.36 -7.09 -41.16
N PRO A 536 -11.62 -6.73 -40.90
CA PRO A 536 -11.91 -5.58 -40.05
C PRO A 536 -11.25 -5.84 -38.70
N GLU A 537 -10.27 -5.00 -38.35
CA GLU A 537 -9.59 -5.06 -37.08
C GLU A 537 -10.64 -4.87 -36.00
N ARG A 538 -10.84 -5.90 -35.17
CA ARG A 538 -11.77 -5.82 -34.06
C ARG A 538 -11.21 -4.77 -33.09
N PRO A 539 -12.02 -3.80 -32.62
CA PRO A 539 -11.54 -2.83 -31.66
C PRO A 539 -11.00 -3.57 -30.42
N GLU A 540 -9.73 -3.34 -30.10
CA GLU A 540 -9.05 -3.99 -28.97
C GLU A 540 -9.67 -3.59 -27.61
N CYS A 541 -10.29 -2.41 -27.57
CA CYS A 541 -11.08 -1.88 -26.47
C CYS A 541 -12.26 -1.04 -26.99
N GLU A 542 -13.30 -0.91 -26.17
CA GLU A 542 -14.24 0.20 -26.23
C GLU A 542 -13.66 1.39 -25.45
N GLU A 543 -13.89 2.63 -25.92
CA GLU A 543 -13.51 3.84 -25.18
C GLU A 543 -14.39 4.00 -23.93
N GLN A 544 -13.77 4.38 -22.80
CA GLN A 544 -14.46 4.71 -21.55
C GLN A 544 -13.78 5.91 -20.86
N GLY A 545 -14.52 6.61 -20.00
CA GLY A 545 -13.95 7.55 -19.03
C GLY A 545 -13.27 6.82 -17.86
N PHE A 546 -13.11 7.49 -16.72
CA PHE A 546 -12.76 6.80 -15.48
C PHE A 546 -13.91 5.88 -15.02
N VAL A 547 -13.55 4.70 -14.53
CA VAL A 547 -14.46 3.73 -13.94
C VAL A 547 -13.85 3.08 -12.70
N SER A 548 -14.65 2.26 -11.99
CA SER A 548 -14.17 1.43 -10.88
C SER A 548 -12.99 0.57 -11.29
N SER A 549 -11.96 0.48 -10.44
CA SER A 549 -10.82 -0.44 -10.66
C SER A 549 -11.16 -1.92 -10.41
N SER A 550 -12.35 -2.25 -9.87
CA SER A 550 -12.81 -3.64 -9.71
C SER A 550 -14.32 -3.75 -9.49
N ASP A 551 -15.06 -4.33 -10.44
CA ASP A 551 -16.51 -4.57 -10.34
C ASP A 551 -16.95 -5.40 -9.11
N TYR A 552 -16.03 -6.20 -8.55
CA TYR A 552 -16.34 -7.20 -7.51
C TYR A 552 -15.71 -6.90 -6.14
N GLY A 553 -14.59 -6.16 -6.10
CA GLY A 553 -13.94 -5.76 -4.86
C GLY A 553 -14.71 -4.66 -4.12
N ALA A 554 -14.44 -4.47 -2.84
CA ALA A 554 -14.83 -3.23 -2.15
C ALA A 554 -13.99 -2.06 -2.66
N GLU A 555 -14.55 -0.86 -2.63
CA GLU A 555 -13.83 0.40 -2.87
C GLU A 555 -13.57 1.11 -1.54
N GLU A 556 -12.36 1.63 -1.34
CA GLU A 556 -12.02 2.45 -0.18
C GLU A 556 -12.14 3.95 -0.55
N TYR A 557 -12.80 4.71 0.32
CA TYR A 557 -12.93 6.16 0.26
C TYR A 557 -12.38 6.75 1.55
N THR A 558 -11.49 7.74 1.46
CA THR A 558 -10.85 8.36 2.63
C THR A 558 -10.38 9.79 2.32
N LEU A 559 -9.81 10.46 3.33
CA LEU A 559 -8.96 11.65 3.19
C LEU A 559 -7.51 11.37 3.63
N GLY A 560 -7.13 10.11 3.83
CA GLY A 560 -5.73 9.73 4.01
C GLY A 560 -5.01 9.46 2.68
N GLY A 561 -3.85 8.83 2.82
CA GLY A 561 -2.97 8.36 1.73
C GLY A 561 -3.73 7.78 0.53
N MET A 562 -3.16 7.98 -0.66
CA MET A 562 -3.72 7.60 -1.96
C MET A 562 -4.88 8.47 -2.46
N SER A 563 -5.35 9.46 -1.70
CA SER A 563 -6.52 10.27 -2.08
C SER A 563 -6.55 11.71 -1.55
N ASP A 564 -6.06 11.93 -0.33
CA ASP A 564 -5.72 13.22 0.30
C ASP A 564 -5.55 14.42 -0.65
N SER A 565 -4.43 14.48 -1.36
CA SER A 565 -3.95 15.65 -2.11
C SER A 565 -4.80 15.98 -3.34
N THR A 566 -5.58 15.02 -3.86
CA THR A 566 -6.58 15.28 -4.91
C THR A 566 -7.69 16.20 -4.40
N TYR A 567 -8.19 15.97 -3.19
CA TYR A 567 -9.20 16.84 -2.58
C TYR A 567 -8.61 18.19 -2.19
N GLU A 568 -7.34 18.19 -1.76
CA GLU A 568 -6.59 19.39 -1.42
C GLU A 568 -6.38 20.33 -2.62
N TYR A 569 -6.09 19.78 -3.80
CA TYR A 569 -5.80 20.57 -4.99
C TYR A 569 -7.04 21.26 -5.56
N LEU A 570 -8.27 20.86 -5.18
CA LEU A 570 -9.49 21.54 -5.62
C LEU A 570 -9.56 23.03 -5.16
N PRO A 571 -9.52 23.38 -3.86
CA PRO A 571 -9.46 24.77 -3.43
C PRO A 571 -8.15 25.47 -3.80
N LYS A 572 -7.02 24.75 -3.82
CA LYS A 572 -5.70 25.34 -4.16
C LYS A 572 -5.59 25.74 -5.63
N GLU A 573 -6.07 24.92 -6.57
CA GLU A 573 -6.08 25.23 -8.01
C GLU A 573 -7.16 26.28 -8.36
N PHE A 574 -8.31 26.29 -7.66
CA PHE A 574 -9.27 27.40 -7.76
C PHE A 574 -8.61 28.74 -7.41
N LEU A 575 -7.75 28.79 -6.37
CA LEU A 575 -6.94 29.96 -6.05
C LEU A 575 -5.90 30.29 -7.13
N LEU A 576 -5.15 29.29 -7.61
CA LEU A 576 -4.08 29.48 -8.60
C LEU A 576 -4.60 29.97 -9.96
N LEU A 577 -5.83 29.62 -10.33
CA LEU A 577 -6.53 30.08 -11.54
C LEU A 577 -7.31 31.40 -11.34
N GLY A 578 -7.18 32.09 -10.19
CA GLY A 578 -7.86 33.35 -9.94
C GLY A 578 -9.38 33.20 -9.87
N GLY A 579 -9.86 32.08 -9.35
CA GLY A 579 -11.28 31.76 -9.20
C GLY A 579 -12.05 31.65 -10.52
N GLN A 580 -11.39 31.55 -11.67
CA GLN A 580 -12.07 31.63 -12.97
C GLN A 580 -12.87 30.38 -13.30
N ILE A 581 -12.40 29.20 -12.91
CA ILE A 581 -12.96 27.90 -13.30
C ILE A 581 -13.72 27.28 -12.12
N GLU A 582 -15.05 27.34 -12.18
CA GLU A 582 -15.93 26.93 -11.07
C GLU A 582 -15.94 25.42 -10.80
N LYS A 583 -15.48 24.55 -11.71
CA LYS A 583 -15.54 23.09 -11.51
C LYS A 583 -14.77 22.63 -10.27
N TYR A 584 -13.63 23.26 -9.98
CA TYR A 584 -12.85 22.97 -8.78
C TYR A 584 -13.63 23.26 -7.49
N ARG A 585 -14.38 24.38 -7.46
CA ARG A 585 -15.33 24.69 -6.38
C ARG A 585 -16.44 23.64 -6.33
N ALA A 586 -17.13 23.39 -7.45
CA ALA A 586 -18.29 22.50 -7.49
C ALA A 586 -17.94 21.06 -7.08
N MET A 587 -16.78 20.55 -7.53
CA MET A 587 -16.26 19.25 -7.10
C MET A 587 -15.95 19.25 -5.59
N TYR A 588 -15.26 20.27 -5.09
CA TYR A 588 -14.92 20.37 -3.66
C TYR A 588 -16.16 20.41 -2.78
N GLU A 589 -17.16 21.25 -3.11
CA GLU A 589 -18.39 21.36 -2.32
C GLU A 589 -19.15 20.03 -2.27
N GLN A 590 -19.29 19.33 -3.40
CA GLN A 590 -19.88 17.98 -3.46
C GLN A 590 -19.10 16.96 -2.60
N SER A 591 -17.77 16.93 -2.72
CA SER A 591 -16.94 16.01 -1.92
C SER A 591 -17.02 16.31 -0.43
N MET A 592 -16.91 17.57 -0.02
CA MET A 592 -16.90 17.91 1.42
C MET A 592 -18.25 17.64 2.09
N ASP A 593 -19.37 17.78 1.39
CA ASP A 593 -20.67 17.43 1.96
C ASP A 593 -20.80 15.90 2.19
N VAL A 594 -20.31 15.07 1.25
CA VAL A 594 -20.27 13.60 1.41
C VAL A 594 -19.26 13.16 2.47
N VAL A 595 -18.08 13.78 2.54
CA VAL A 595 -17.05 13.56 3.57
C VAL A 595 -17.64 13.77 4.97
N LYS A 596 -18.36 14.89 5.18
CA LYS A 596 -18.98 15.23 6.47
C LYS A 596 -20.04 14.24 6.94
N GLU A 597 -20.72 13.58 6.00
CA GLU A 597 -21.75 12.58 6.31
C GLU A 597 -21.16 11.17 6.55
N ASN A 598 -20.06 10.81 5.88
CA ASN A 598 -19.61 9.41 5.78
C ASN A 598 -18.21 9.13 6.35
N LEU A 599 -17.31 10.12 6.44
CA LEU A 599 -15.93 9.94 6.93
C LEU A 599 -15.65 10.66 8.24
N ILE A 600 -16.25 11.83 8.47
CA ILE A 600 -15.99 12.63 9.68
C ILE A 600 -16.72 12.02 10.88
N PHE A 601 -15.95 11.59 11.89
CA PHE A 601 -16.49 10.99 13.11
C PHE A 601 -15.92 11.64 14.38
N ARG A 602 -16.66 11.54 15.48
CA ARG A 602 -16.14 11.86 16.82
C ARG A 602 -15.57 10.59 17.45
N PRO A 603 -14.33 10.59 17.97
CA PRO A 603 -13.77 9.45 18.69
C PRO A 603 -14.35 9.34 20.11
N MET A 604 -14.55 8.11 20.60
CA MET A 604 -15.01 7.85 21.96
C MET A 604 -13.82 7.91 22.93
N LEU A 605 -13.66 9.04 23.63
CA LEU A 605 -12.48 9.32 24.47
C LEU A 605 -12.83 9.51 25.95
N PRO A 606 -11.96 9.11 26.91
CA PRO A 606 -12.29 9.11 28.35
C PRO A 606 -12.55 10.47 29.01
N LYS A 607 -12.31 11.58 28.30
CA LYS A 607 -12.53 12.96 28.78
C LYS A 607 -13.71 13.65 28.08
N ASP A 608 -14.40 12.95 27.17
CA ASP A 608 -15.40 13.49 26.26
C ASP A 608 -14.89 14.67 25.41
N ASP A 609 -13.59 14.69 25.06
CA ASP A 609 -12.93 15.75 24.27
C ASP A 609 -13.72 16.08 22.97
N ASP A 610 -13.86 17.37 22.62
CA ASP A 610 -14.73 17.85 21.53
C ASP A 610 -14.01 17.98 20.17
N ILE A 611 -13.29 16.92 19.80
CA ILE A 611 -12.50 16.80 18.57
C ILE A 611 -13.20 15.94 17.51
N LEU A 612 -12.67 15.94 16.28
CA LEU A 612 -13.12 15.09 15.18
C LEU A 612 -11.91 14.41 14.50
N PHE A 613 -12.16 13.25 13.89
CA PHE A 613 -11.24 12.56 12.99
C PHE A 613 -11.93 12.28 11.64
N SER A 614 -11.16 11.91 10.62
CA SER A 614 -11.68 11.44 9.33
C SER A 614 -11.22 10.01 9.10
N GLY A 615 -12.16 9.07 8.98
CA GLY A 615 -11.88 7.64 8.85
C GLY A 615 -11.67 7.14 7.42
N LYS A 616 -11.80 5.82 7.26
CA LYS A 616 -11.82 5.11 5.98
C LYS A 616 -13.16 4.40 5.79
N LEU A 617 -13.83 4.63 4.67
CA LEU A 617 -15.08 3.96 4.34
C LEU A 617 -14.85 2.89 3.26
N SER A 618 -15.11 1.63 3.60
CA SER A 618 -15.21 0.54 2.63
C SER A 618 -16.63 0.44 2.08
N VAL A 619 -16.81 0.65 0.78
CA VAL A 619 -18.10 0.56 0.07
C VAL A 619 -18.12 -0.69 -0.81
N TYR A 620 -19.03 -1.62 -0.49
CA TYR A 620 -19.17 -2.88 -1.21
C TYR A 620 -20.09 -2.73 -2.43
N PRO A 621 -19.88 -3.48 -3.52
CA PRO A 621 -20.78 -3.46 -4.67
C PRO A 621 -22.17 -4.00 -4.27
N ASN A 622 -23.22 -3.33 -4.74
CA ASN A 622 -24.60 -3.69 -4.44
C ASN A 622 -24.95 -5.10 -4.96
N LYS A 623 -25.29 -6.04 -4.07
CA LYS A 623 -25.98 -7.27 -4.49
C LYS A 623 -27.41 -6.92 -4.88
N LEU A 624 -28.00 -7.65 -5.83
CA LEU A 624 -29.41 -7.47 -6.17
C LEU A 624 -30.31 -7.65 -4.93
N ASN A 625 -31.07 -6.61 -4.60
CA ASN A 625 -32.02 -6.52 -3.49
C ASN A 625 -31.42 -6.42 -2.07
N GLU A 626 -30.12 -6.16 -1.91
CA GLU A 626 -29.54 -5.73 -0.63
C GLU A 626 -29.28 -4.20 -0.63
N PRO A 627 -29.39 -3.50 0.52
CA PRO A 627 -28.96 -2.11 0.64
C PRO A 627 -27.43 -1.98 0.52
N PRO A 628 -26.89 -0.82 0.12
CA PRO A 628 -25.44 -0.61 0.01
C PRO A 628 -24.75 -0.77 1.36
N LYS A 629 -24.03 -1.89 1.54
CA LYS A 629 -23.17 -2.08 2.71
C LYS A 629 -21.97 -1.13 2.57
N HIS A 630 -21.83 -0.25 3.55
CA HIS A 630 -20.66 0.58 3.79
C HIS A 630 -20.17 0.32 5.22
N GLU A 631 -18.86 0.43 5.45
CA GLU A 631 -18.24 0.14 6.75
C GLU A 631 -17.14 1.17 7.02
N LEU A 632 -17.28 1.93 8.11
CA LEU A 632 -16.35 2.98 8.52
C LEU A 632 -15.32 2.41 9.50
N GLU A 633 -14.07 2.25 9.07
CA GLU A 633 -12.96 2.03 9.98
C GLU A 633 -12.54 3.38 10.60
N GLY A 634 -12.57 3.44 11.93
CA GLY A 634 -12.17 4.61 12.73
C GLY A 634 -10.65 4.84 12.78
N GLU A 635 -9.95 4.57 11.68
CA GLU A 635 -8.52 4.83 11.53
C GLU A 635 -8.29 6.34 11.31
N ASN A 636 -7.46 6.95 12.16
CA ASN A 636 -6.92 8.28 11.95
C ASN A 636 -5.43 8.11 11.58
N ALA A 637 -5.09 8.44 10.33
CA ALA A 637 -3.72 8.40 9.81
C ALA A 637 -3.08 9.80 9.87
N HIS A 638 -1.75 9.86 9.82
CA HIS A 638 -1.02 11.12 9.91
C HIS A 638 -1.22 11.98 8.65
N LEU A 639 -1.11 11.36 7.47
CA LEU A 639 -1.49 11.96 6.18
C LEU A 639 -2.84 12.70 6.24
N THR A 640 -3.85 12.13 6.89
CA THR A 640 -5.21 12.71 7.00
C THR A 640 -5.23 14.09 7.70
N CYS A 641 -4.19 14.46 8.45
CA CYS A 641 -4.17 15.69 9.22
C CYS A 641 -4.12 16.98 8.40
N PHE A 642 -3.77 16.95 7.11
CA PHE A 642 -3.85 18.12 6.21
C PHE A 642 -5.30 18.66 6.10
N ALA A 643 -6.29 17.78 6.32
CA ALA A 643 -7.70 18.08 6.11
C ALA A 643 -8.20 19.26 6.97
N GLY A 644 -7.61 19.52 8.13
CA GLY A 644 -7.92 20.72 8.93
C GLY A 644 -7.66 22.02 8.15
N GLY A 645 -6.48 22.17 7.56
CA GLY A 645 -6.10 23.29 6.72
C GLY A 645 -6.97 23.41 5.47
N MET A 646 -7.19 22.29 4.77
CA MET A 646 -8.08 22.21 3.60
C MET A 646 -9.50 22.70 3.93
N PHE A 647 -10.15 22.15 4.96
CA PHE A 647 -11.50 22.55 5.38
C PHE A 647 -11.56 24.03 5.75
N GLY A 648 -10.58 24.55 6.50
CA GLY A 648 -10.54 25.96 6.89
C GLY A 648 -10.39 26.91 5.71
N MET A 649 -9.57 26.53 4.72
CA MET A 649 -9.39 27.29 3.48
C MET A 649 -10.66 27.27 2.64
N GLY A 650 -11.25 26.10 2.38
CA GLY A 650 -12.50 25.97 1.64
C GLY A 650 -13.67 26.72 2.30
N ALA A 651 -13.76 26.70 3.64
CA ALA A 651 -14.75 27.45 4.40
C ALA A 651 -14.68 28.97 4.15
N LYS A 652 -13.47 29.53 4.01
CA LYS A 652 -13.25 30.95 3.66
C LYS A 652 -13.53 31.25 2.19
N LEU A 653 -13.10 30.37 1.28
CA LEU A 653 -13.21 30.59 -0.16
C LEU A 653 -14.66 30.50 -0.67
N PHE A 654 -15.46 29.61 -0.10
CA PHE A 654 -16.76 29.23 -0.65
C PHE A 654 -17.96 29.65 0.21
N ASP A 655 -17.72 30.38 1.30
CA ASP A 655 -18.72 30.87 2.28
C ASP A 655 -19.46 29.72 3.01
N ARG A 656 -18.67 28.80 3.59
CA ARG A 656 -19.15 27.58 4.27
C ARG A 656 -18.75 27.61 5.75
N PRO A 657 -19.42 28.41 6.61
CA PRO A 657 -18.96 28.68 7.97
C PRO A 657 -18.94 27.46 8.91
N ASP A 658 -19.86 26.51 8.73
CA ASP A 658 -19.89 25.27 9.53
C ASP A 658 -18.62 24.40 9.31
N ASP A 659 -18.09 24.41 8.08
CA ASP A 659 -16.87 23.69 7.72
C ASP A 659 -15.63 24.27 8.44
N LEU A 660 -15.66 25.54 8.89
CA LEU A 660 -14.58 26.15 9.68
C LEU A 660 -14.55 25.64 11.13
N GLU A 661 -15.69 25.27 11.72
CA GLU A 661 -15.71 24.64 13.05
C GLU A 661 -15.26 23.17 12.96
N ILE A 662 -15.55 22.50 11.84
CA ILE A 662 -15.01 21.16 11.54
C ILE A 662 -13.49 21.22 11.33
N ALA A 663 -12.98 22.21 10.59
CA ALA A 663 -11.55 22.46 10.40
C ALA A 663 -10.78 22.56 11.72
N LYS A 664 -11.29 23.34 12.68
CA LYS A 664 -10.70 23.46 14.02
C LYS A 664 -10.69 22.12 14.74
N LYS A 665 -11.80 21.37 14.71
CA LYS A 665 -11.93 20.09 15.44
C LYS A 665 -11.10 18.96 14.86
N LEU A 666 -10.87 18.95 13.55
CA LEU A 666 -9.90 18.07 12.89
C LEU A 666 -8.47 18.44 13.29
N THR A 667 -8.13 19.74 13.25
CA THR A 667 -6.80 20.22 13.66
C THR A 667 -6.51 19.94 15.14
N GLU A 668 -7.47 20.20 16.03
CA GLU A 668 -7.36 19.87 17.45
C GLU A 668 -7.29 18.36 17.68
N GLY A 669 -7.94 17.56 16.82
CA GLY A 669 -7.78 16.11 16.80
C GLY A 669 -6.34 15.67 16.50
N CYS A 670 -5.67 16.34 15.56
CA CYS A 670 -4.26 16.11 15.27
C CYS A 670 -3.34 16.56 16.42
N VAL A 671 -3.62 17.71 17.06
CA VAL A 671 -2.90 18.18 18.26
C VAL A 671 -3.07 17.18 19.43
N TRP A 672 -4.30 16.73 19.68
CA TRP A 672 -4.60 15.68 20.67
C TRP A 672 -3.85 14.38 20.37
N SER A 673 -3.73 14.02 19.08
CA SER A 673 -3.02 12.83 18.64
C SER A 673 -1.51 12.91 18.89
N TYR A 674 -0.91 14.11 18.86
CA TYR A 674 0.47 14.33 19.34
C TYR A 674 0.53 14.21 20.87
N ASP A 675 -0.41 14.82 21.58
CA ASP A 675 -0.43 14.88 23.06
C ASP A 675 -0.79 13.56 23.76
N MET A 676 -1.34 12.56 23.06
CA MET A 676 -1.68 11.25 23.64
C MET A 676 -0.49 10.30 23.84
N THR A 677 0.69 10.58 23.27
CA THR A 677 1.84 9.66 23.32
C THR A 677 2.94 10.11 24.31
N PRO A 678 3.76 9.20 24.85
CA PRO A 678 4.87 9.54 25.75
C PRO A 678 5.98 10.40 25.11
N THR A 679 6.05 10.45 23.77
CA THR A 679 6.98 11.33 23.04
C THR A 679 6.44 12.74 22.83
N GLY A 680 5.12 12.92 22.83
CA GLY A 680 4.47 14.14 22.33
C GLY A 680 4.43 14.21 20.80
N ILE A 681 4.43 13.05 20.14
CA ILE A 681 4.44 12.89 18.67
C ILE A 681 3.41 11.82 18.30
N MET A 682 2.59 12.06 17.28
CA MET A 682 1.56 11.09 16.89
C MET A 682 2.10 9.99 15.96
N PRO A 683 1.54 8.77 16.01
CA PRO A 683 1.93 7.67 15.13
C PRO A 683 1.44 7.89 13.69
N GLU A 684 2.08 7.25 12.70
CA GLU A 684 1.65 7.26 11.30
C GLU A 684 0.18 6.83 11.11
N ALA A 685 -0.33 5.87 11.89
CA ALA A 685 -1.77 5.52 11.90
C ALA A 685 -2.24 4.76 13.16
N PHE A 686 -3.45 5.07 13.65
CA PHE A 686 -4.10 4.41 14.79
C PHE A 686 -5.63 4.31 14.61
N ILE A 687 -6.29 3.40 15.34
CA ILE A 687 -7.76 3.29 15.40
C ILE A 687 -8.29 3.86 16.73
N ALA A 688 -9.34 4.69 16.64
CA ALA A 688 -10.23 5.01 17.76
C ALA A 688 -11.63 4.43 17.52
N VAL A 689 -12.43 4.23 18.57
CA VAL A 689 -13.83 3.80 18.42
C VAL A 689 -14.67 4.99 17.95
N PRO A 690 -15.40 4.90 16.81
CA PRO A 690 -16.30 5.95 16.39
C PRO A 690 -17.57 6.01 17.27
N CYS A 691 -17.97 7.22 17.64
CA CYS A 691 -19.23 7.49 18.32
C CYS A 691 -20.41 7.45 17.33
N GLU A 692 -21.60 7.10 17.82
CA GLU A 692 -22.85 7.06 17.04
C GLU A 692 -23.37 8.46 16.66
N SER A 693 -22.78 9.52 17.23
CA SER A 693 -23.07 10.93 16.93
C SER A 693 -21.78 11.74 16.95
N THR A 694 -21.63 12.66 16.00
CA THR A 694 -20.54 13.64 15.97
C THR A 694 -20.69 14.75 17.01
N LYS A 695 -21.89 14.91 17.58
CA LYS A 695 -22.24 16.01 18.51
C LYS A 695 -22.25 15.59 19.97
N GLU A 696 -22.73 14.38 20.25
CA GLU A 696 -22.85 13.83 21.59
C GLU A 696 -22.09 12.51 21.65
N CYS A 697 -21.05 12.46 22.48
CA CYS A 697 -20.38 11.21 22.81
C CYS A 697 -19.90 11.24 24.25
N HIS A 698 -20.16 10.13 24.95
CA HIS A 698 -19.74 9.89 26.31
C HIS A 698 -18.92 8.61 26.37
N TRP A 699 -17.87 8.60 27.19
CA TRP A 699 -17.06 7.42 27.43
C TRP A 699 -17.89 6.20 27.85
N ASN A 700 -17.83 5.12 27.07
CA ASN A 700 -18.41 3.82 27.39
C ASN A 700 -17.29 2.78 27.50
N GLU A 701 -16.86 2.51 28.73
CA GLU A 701 -15.78 1.57 29.03
C GLU A 701 -16.09 0.15 28.54
N THR A 702 -17.33 -0.32 28.71
CA THR A 702 -17.75 -1.65 28.25
C THR A 702 -17.61 -1.79 26.73
N LYS A 703 -18.11 -0.82 25.95
CA LYS A 703 -18.00 -0.81 24.48
C LYS A 703 -16.53 -0.73 24.02
N TYR A 704 -15.68 -0.02 24.77
CA TYR A 704 -14.23 0.02 24.51
C TYR A 704 -13.56 -1.34 24.76
N TRP A 705 -13.91 -2.02 25.86
CA TRP A 705 -13.35 -3.34 26.20
C TRP A 705 -13.84 -4.43 25.23
N GLU A 706 -15.11 -4.40 24.82
CA GLU A 706 -15.69 -5.27 23.79
C GLU A 706 -14.94 -5.15 22.44
N VAL A 707 -14.56 -3.94 22.03
CA VAL A 707 -13.77 -3.72 20.79
C VAL A 707 -12.30 -4.14 20.98
N LEU A 708 -11.74 -4.07 22.19
CA LEU A 708 -10.39 -4.56 22.49
C LEU A 708 -10.30 -6.09 22.54
N ASP A 709 -11.41 -6.78 22.85
CA ASP A 709 -11.48 -8.24 23.00
C ASP A 709 -12.81 -8.84 22.48
N PRO A 710 -13.10 -8.75 21.17
CA PRO A 710 -14.33 -9.29 20.58
C PRO A 710 -14.38 -10.84 20.61
N GLY A 711 -13.25 -11.50 20.94
CA GLY A 711 -13.13 -12.95 21.07
C GLY A 711 -13.46 -13.50 22.45
N ALA A 712 -13.84 -12.67 23.44
CA ALA A 712 -13.98 -13.05 24.84
C ALA A 712 -14.84 -14.31 25.07
N GLU A 713 -16.08 -14.32 24.55
CA GLU A 713 -17.00 -15.46 24.72
C GLU A 713 -16.49 -16.73 24.02
N HIS A 714 -15.99 -16.60 22.79
CA HIS A 714 -15.47 -17.72 22.02
C HIS A 714 -14.23 -18.35 22.67
N ARG A 715 -13.32 -17.52 23.22
CA ARG A 715 -12.16 -17.97 24.00
C ARG A 715 -12.60 -18.77 25.23
N ILE A 716 -13.66 -18.33 25.91
CA ILE A 716 -14.22 -19.00 27.09
C ILE A 716 -14.93 -20.32 26.74
N GLU A 717 -15.75 -20.38 25.67
CA GLU A 717 -16.44 -21.63 25.30
C GLU A 717 -15.48 -22.65 24.67
N SER A 718 -14.51 -22.22 23.85
CA SER A 718 -13.47 -23.12 23.33
C SER A 718 -12.68 -23.76 24.47
N TYR A 719 -12.35 -23.02 25.54
CA TYR A 719 -11.74 -23.61 26.73
C TYR A 719 -12.66 -24.63 27.42
N LYS A 720 -13.96 -24.33 27.58
CA LYS A 720 -14.94 -25.31 28.13
C LYS A 720 -14.98 -26.57 27.28
N GLU A 721 -14.93 -26.48 25.95
CA GLU A 721 -14.92 -27.63 25.05
C GLU A 721 -13.61 -28.44 25.12
N GLN A 722 -12.46 -27.76 25.13
CA GLN A 722 -11.16 -28.39 25.37
C GLN A 722 -11.14 -29.12 26.71
N MET A 723 -11.74 -28.55 27.77
CA MET A 723 -11.88 -29.21 29.08
C MET A 723 -12.86 -30.39 29.07
N LYS A 724 -13.96 -30.33 28.31
CA LYS A 724 -14.85 -31.49 28.08
C LYS A 724 -14.07 -32.64 27.43
N THR A 725 -13.20 -32.35 26.47
CA THR A 725 -12.36 -33.34 25.77
C THR A 725 -11.22 -33.87 26.66
N TYR A 726 -10.52 -33.00 27.38
CA TYR A 726 -9.51 -33.38 28.37
C TYR A 726 -10.08 -34.33 29.44
N ASN A 727 -11.26 -34.02 29.99
CA ASN A 727 -11.91 -34.87 30.99
C ASN A 727 -12.30 -36.25 30.43
N LYS A 728 -12.74 -36.32 29.15
CA LYS A 728 -12.97 -37.61 28.47
C LYS A 728 -11.68 -38.41 28.26
N GLN A 729 -10.60 -37.75 27.84
CA GLN A 729 -9.29 -38.39 27.64
C GLN A 729 -8.71 -38.88 28.96
N MET A 730 -8.75 -38.06 30.01
CA MET A 730 -8.38 -38.41 31.39
C MET A 730 -9.16 -39.65 31.87
N ALA A 731 -10.49 -39.66 31.75
CA ALA A 731 -11.31 -40.79 32.17
C ALA A 731 -10.98 -42.07 31.38
N SER A 732 -10.78 -41.96 30.07
CA SER A 732 -10.38 -43.09 29.21
C SER A 732 -9.00 -43.65 29.59
N ALA A 733 -8.01 -42.77 29.80
CA ALA A 733 -6.67 -43.16 30.20
C ALA A 733 -6.62 -43.76 31.62
N SER A 734 -7.41 -43.25 32.57
CA SER A 734 -7.56 -43.85 33.89
C SER A 734 -8.20 -45.23 33.83
N ALA A 735 -9.29 -45.40 33.05
CA ALA A 735 -9.93 -46.70 32.88
C ALA A 735 -9.00 -47.72 32.22
N TRP A 736 -8.27 -47.33 31.17
CA TRP A 736 -7.24 -48.18 30.55
C TRP A 736 -6.12 -48.54 31.52
N TYR A 737 -5.64 -47.57 32.30
CA TYR A 737 -4.57 -47.80 33.28
C TYR A 737 -5.00 -48.72 34.43
N GLU A 738 -6.26 -48.61 34.88
CA GLU A 738 -6.89 -49.53 35.83
C GLU A 738 -7.10 -50.93 35.23
N GLU A 739 -7.49 -51.04 33.96
CA GLU A 739 -7.65 -52.32 33.24
C GLU A 739 -6.29 -53.03 33.05
N GLU A 740 -5.24 -52.31 32.65
CA GLU A 740 -3.89 -52.86 32.49
C GLU A 740 -3.30 -53.30 33.85
N LEU A 741 -3.54 -52.53 34.92
CA LEU A 741 -3.23 -52.93 36.31
C LEU A 741 -4.01 -54.17 36.75
N ALA A 742 -5.30 -54.27 36.41
CA ALA A 742 -6.13 -55.43 36.72
C ALA A 742 -5.66 -56.67 35.94
N ALA A 743 -5.28 -56.52 34.67
CA ALA A 743 -4.71 -57.59 33.85
C ALA A 743 -3.37 -58.10 34.40
N MET A 744 -2.51 -57.21 34.93
CA MET A 744 -1.27 -57.59 35.61
C MET A 744 -1.48 -58.20 37.01
N THR A 745 -2.66 -58.09 37.61
CA THR A 745 -2.96 -58.62 38.95
C THR A 745 -3.99 -59.77 38.97
N ALA A 746 -4.54 -60.14 37.82
CA ALA A 746 -5.45 -61.27 37.67
C ALA A 746 -4.72 -62.63 37.80
N PRO A 747 -5.29 -63.61 38.53
CA PRO A 747 -4.73 -64.95 38.61
C PRO A 747 -4.90 -65.71 37.27
N PRO A 748 -3.98 -66.63 36.91
CA PRO A 748 -4.03 -67.33 35.63
C PRO A 748 -5.22 -68.30 35.55
N THR A 749 -6.21 -67.96 34.70
CA THR A 749 -7.34 -68.84 34.39
C THR A 749 -6.85 -70.12 33.72
N SER A 750 -7.07 -71.27 34.36
CA SER A 750 -6.68 -72.57 33.82
C SER A 750 -7.46 -72.91 32.55
N ALA A 751 -6.76 -73.19 31.44
CA ALA A 751 -7.38 -73.64 30.21
C ALA A 751 -8.11 -74.99 30.42
N ALA A 752 -9.42 -75.02 30.17
CA ALA A 752 -10.22 -76.22 30.15
C ALA A 752 -10.38 -76.72 28.71
N THR A 753 -9.79 -77.88 28.41
CA THR A 753 -9.79 -78.45 27.06
C THR A 753 -11.12 -79.15 26.74
N GLU A 754 -12.02 -78.48 26.01
CA GLU A 754 -13.10 -79.19 25.32
C GLU A 754 -12.60 -79.78 23.99
N VAL A 755 -12.81 -81.08 23.82
CA VAL A 755 -12.55 -81.80 22.58
C VAL A 755 -13.88 -81.98 21.85
N LEU A 756 -14.02 -81.35 20.68
CA LEU A 756 -15.14 -81.58 19.76
C LEU A 756 -14.63 -82.19 18.44
N GLU A 757 -15.47 -83.04 17.84
CA GLU A 757 -15.05 -84.00 16.81
C GLU A 757 -14.79 -83.37 15.44
N ALA A 758 -13.79 -83.89 14.72
CA ALA A 758 -13.52 -83.53 13.33
C ALA A 758 -14.44 -84.29 12.36
N LYS A 759 -15.00 -83.59 11.35
CA LYS A 759 -15.73 -84.23 10.23
C LYS A 759 -15.45 -83.58 8.86
N ALA A 760 -14.76 -84.34 8.02
CA ALA A 760 -14.73 -84.34 6.55
C ALA A 760 -14.66 -83.01 5.76
N THR A 761 -13.52 -82.80 5.10
CA THR A 761 -13.32 -81.90 3.94
C THR A 761 -14.12 -82.36 2.71
N PRO A 762 -14.34 -81.47 1.71
CA PRO A 762 -13.70 -81.71 0.40
C PRO A 762 -13.25 -80.44 -0.34
N THR A 763 -12.70 -80.62 -1.55
CA THR A 763 -12.14 -79.63 -2.48
C THR A 763 -12.61 -79.93 -3.92
N VAL A 764 -12.42 -79.12 -4.98
CA VAL A 764 -11.54 -77.94 -5.23
C VAL A 764 -12.22 -76.95 -6.22
N THR A 765 -11.61 -75.78 -6.41
CA THR A 765 -11.63 -74.90 -7.62
C THR A 765 -12.96 -74.41 -8.25
N ALA A 766 -13.16 -73.09 -8.16
CA ALA A 766 -13.40 -72.12 -9.24
C ALA A 766 -14.30 -72.45 -10.47
N ASP A 767 -15.30 -71.60 -10.70
CA ASP A 767 -15.77 -71.20 -12.05
C ASP A 767 -16.33 -69.74 -12.02
N LEU A 768 -16.92 -69.27 -13.13
CA LEU A 768 -16.91 -67.86 -13.59
C LEU A 768 -18.27 -67.09 -13.61
N LEU A 769 -18.13 -65.75 -13.64
CA LEU A 769 -18.88 -64.74 -14.44
C LEU A 769 -20.35 -64.33 -14.13
N ASP A 770 -20.55 -62.99 -14.18
CA ASP A 770 -21.73 -62.24 -14.70
C ASP A 770 -23.09 -62.27 -13.93
N LYS A 771 -23.97 -61.24 -13.96
CA LYS A 771 -23.96 -59.87 -14.56
C LYS A 771 -25.07 -58.96 -13.93
N ARG A 772 -25.03 -57.65 -14.26
CA ARG A 772 -26.03 -56.55 -14.03
C ARG A 772 -25.95 -55.92 -12.62
N GLN A 773 -25.96 -54.59 -12.38
CA GLN A 773 -26.41 -53.33 -13.03
C GLN A 773 -27.68 -52.73 -12.37
N LEU A 774 -27.54 -51.50 -11.85
CA LEU A 774 -28.57 -50.47 -11.58
C LEU A 774 -29.64 -50.82 -10.51
N ALA A 775 -30.06 -49.94 -9.60
CA ALA A 775 -29.59 -48.63 -9.09
C ALA A 775 -30.13 -48.47 -7.63
N ASP A 776 -29.95 -47.43 -6.80
CA ASP A 776 -29.68 -45.99 -6.95
C ASP A 776 -29.06 -45.39 -5.65
N LEU A 777 -28.45 -44.19 -5.75
CA LEU A 777 -28.23 -43.11 -4.74
C LEU A 777 -27.39 -43.32 -3.43
N GLU A 778 -26.58 -42.27 -3.15
CA GLU A 778 -26.09 -41.73 -1.84
C GLU A 778 -25.22 -42.66 -0.93
N ASP A 779 -24.11 -42.26 -0.30
CA ASP A 779 -23.47 -40.94 -0.01
C ASP A 779 -21.92 -41.11 0.18
N ASP A 780 -21.15 -40.02 0.28
CA ASP A 780 -19.66 -39.99 0.16
C ASP A 780 -18.83 -40.22 1.45
N THR A 781 -17.90 -41.18 1.42
CA THR A 781 -16.57 -41.15 2.09
C THR A 781 -15.58 -42.06 1.34
N PRO A 782 -14.25 -41.86 1.46
CA PRO A 782 -13.50 -42.79 2.32
C PRO A 782 -12.28 -42.21 3.06
N ASP A 783 -11.89 -42.91 4.14
CA ASP A 783 -10.73 -42.69 5.01
C ASP A 783 -9.44 -43.39 4.47
N PRO A 784 -8.26 -43.35 5.15
CA PRO A 784 -6.95 -43.55 4.51
C PRO A 784 -6.31 -44.96 4.57
N ALA A 785 -5.26 -45.10 3.73
CA ALA A 785 -4.03 -45.90 3.90
C ALA A 785 -4.03 -47.45 3.77
N SER A 786 -2.99 -47.97 3.09
CA SER A 786 -2.39 -49.31 3.26
C SER A 786 -0.90 -49.28 2.84
N SER A 787 -0.13 -50.39 3.00
CA SER A 787 1.31 -50.31 3.34
C SER A 787 2.28 -51.35 2.73
N ALA A 788 3.58 -51.00 2.73
CA ALA A 788 4.78 -51.87 2.59
C ALA A 788 4.99 -52.56 1.19
N PRO A 789 6.06 -53.37 0.89
CA PRO A 789 6.67 -54.44 1.73
C PRO A 789 8.20 -54.80 1.62
N ALA A 790 8.68 -55.54 2.64
CA ALA A 790 9.56 -56.75 2.63
C ALA A 790 11.13 -56.80 2.51
N ALA A 791 11.69 -57.75 3.31
CA ALA A 791 12.88 -58.63 3.16
C ALA A 791 14.33 -58.14 3.50
N ALA A 792 15.31 -59.00 3.94
CA ALA A 792 15.33 -60.25 4.75
C ALA A 792 16.77 -60.78 5.08
N SER A 793 17.09 -61.08 6.37
CA SER A 793 18.05 -62.12 6.89
C SER A 793 19.57 -62.08 6.55
N PRO A 794 20.50 -62.85 7.21
CA PRO A 794 20.49 -63.55 8.53
C PRO A 794 21.84 -63.43 9.35
N VAL A 795 21.99 -64.30 10.39
CA VAL A 795 23.23 -64.73 11.14
C VAL A 795 23.54 -63.98 12.46
N ALA A 796 24.11 -64.70 13.44
CA ALA A 796 24.25 -64.28 14.85
C ALA A 796 25.54 -64.78 15.53
N SER A 797 25.96 -64.13 16.63
CA SER A 797 26.79 -64.70 17.71
C SER A 797 26.74 -63.82 18.98
N HIS A 798 27.01 -64.41 20.14
CA HIS A 798 27.20 -63.72 21.42
C HIS A 798 28.59 -64.06 21.98
N ALA A 799 29.32 -63.05 22.46
CA ALA A 799 30.37 -63.18 23.47
C ALA A 799 30.62 -61.81 24.13
N THR A 800 30.96 -61.80 25.42
CA THR A 800 31.43 -60.62 26.15
C THR A 800 32.76 -60.92 26.82
N GLU A 801 33.75 -60.05 26.69
CA GLU A 801 34.96 -60.04 27.52
C GLU A 801 35.49 -58.60 27.61
N ASP A 802 36.35 -58.33 28.61
CA ASP A 802 36.59 -56.98 29.15
C ASP A 802 38.10 -56.68 29.31
N ARG A 803 38.47 -55.39 29.22
CA ARG A 803 39.74 -54.74 29.64
C ARG A 803 41.10 -54.98 28.94
N ASP A 804 41.61 -53.88 28.38
CA ASP A 804 42.87 -53.18 28.70
C ASP A 804 44.27 -53.87 28.78
N SER A 805 45.12 -53.50 27.81
CA SER A 805 46.39 -52.74 28.01
C SER A 805 47.60 -53.31 28.82
N VAL A 806 48.39 -54.16 28.16
CA VAL A 806 49.88 -54.11 28.02
C VAL A 806 50.82 -54.05 29.27
N MET A 807 51.34 -55.24 29.63
CA MET A 807 52.77 -55.63 29.90
C MET A 807 53.64 -55.06 31.06
N GLY A 808 53.98 -55.93 32.03
CA GLY A 808 55.38 -56.42 32.22
C GLY A 808 56.11 -56.24 33.58
N GLY A 809 56.48 -57.34 34.27
CA GLY A 809 57.49 -57.36 35.37
C GLY A 809 57.39 -58.53 36.38
N GLU A 810 58.45 -59.32 36.55
CA GLU A 810 58.55 -60.66 37.20
C GLU A 810 58.53 -60.75 38.76
N SER A 811 58.52 -62.00 39.29
CA SER A 811 58.83 -62.49 40.68
C SER A 811 57.80 -62.25 41.82
N GLU A 812 57.66 -63.08 42.87
CA GLU A 812 58.00 -64.50 43.19
C GLU A 812 57.15 -64.98 44.41
N GLU A 813 56.97 -66.31 44.60
CA GLU A 813 56.50 -67.09 45.81
C GLU A 813 55.33 -66.59 46.72
N GLY A 814 54.48 -67.42 47.36
CA GLY A 814 54.31 -68.88 47.38
C GLY A 814 53.25 -69.37 48.43
N GLU A 815 52.68 -70.56 48.20
CA GLU A 815 51.90 -71.44 49.12
C GLU A 815 50.47 -71.01 49.66
N GLY A 816 49.64 -72.03 49.98
CA GLY A 816 48.24 -71.94 50.48
C GLY A 816 48.05 -72.67 51.83
N PRO A 817 47.03 -73.52 52.09
CA PRO A 817 45.81 -73.89 51.33
C PRO A 817 44.49 -73.83 52.21
N PRO A 818 43.64 -74.89 52.35
CA PRO A 818 42.41 -75.21 51.59
C PRO A 818 41.08 -74.99 52.36
N THR A 819 39.86 -75.15 51.80
CA THR A 819 39.10 -76.44 51.64
C THR A 819 37.71 -76.19 51.00
N LYS A 820 37.02 -77.24 50.50
CA LYS A 820 35.81 -77.17 49.65
C LYS A 820 34.74 -78.22 50.03
N VAL A 821 33.44 -77.86 50.05
CA VAL A 821 32.28 -78.78 50.17
C VAL A 821 31.07 -78.26 49.34
N GLN A 822 30.19 -79.17 48.88
CA GLN A 822 28.94 -78.94 48.10
C GLN A 822 27.69 -79.26 49.00
N PRO A 823 26.43 -79.49 48.54
CA PRO A 823 25.80 -79.38 47.21
C PRO A 823 24.36 -78.76 47.15
N SER A 824 23.82 -78.66 45.93
CA SER A 824 22.39 -78.79 45.51
C SER A 824 21.24 -78.16 46.33
N GLY A 825 20.48 -77.27 45.68
CA GLY A 825 19.11 -76.86 46.01
C GLY A 825 18.30 -76.56 44.73
N ALA A 826 16.98 -76.42 44.80
CA ALA A 826 16.09 -76.26 43.64
C ALA A 826 15.09 -75.09 43.79
N VAL A 827 14.34 -74.79 42.72
CA VAL A 827 13.36 -73.68 42.58
C VAL A 827 14.03 -72.30 42.48
N GLY A 828 13.58 -71.34 41.66
CA GLY A 828 12.51 -71.31 40.65
C GLY A 828 12.67 -70.08 39.73
N ALA A 829 11.76 -69.86 38.78
CA ALA A 829 11.81 -68.68 37.90
C ALA A 829 10.83 -67.59 38.37
N GLU A 830 11.32 -66.37 38.55
CA GLU A 830 10.51 -65.18 38.85
C GLU A 830 10.52 -64.23 37.64
N PHE A 831 9.35 -63.74 37.25
CA PHE A 831 9.20 -62.65 36.27
C PHE A 831 8.94 -61.34 37.02
N SER A 832 9.72 -60.30 36.74
CA SER A 832 9.51 -58.96 37.29
C SER A 832 8.62 -58.14 36.37
N HIS A 833 7.38 -57.88 36.78
CA HIS A 833 6.44 -57.02 36.06
C HIS A 833 6.70 -55.54 36.41
N THR A 834 7.03 -54.71 35.42
CA THR A 834 7.01 -53.26 35.55
C THR A 834 5.60 -52.74 35.28
N VAL A 835 5.06 -51.96 36.22
CA VAL A 835 3.76 -51.27 36.09
C VAL A 835 3.73 -50.43 34.79
N PRO A 836 2.60 -50.37 34.06
CA PRO A 836 2.47 -49.49 32.90
C PRO A 836 2.73 -48.01 33.24
N ALA A 837 3.05 -47.21 32.24
CA ALA A 837 3.13 -45.75 32.37
C ALA A 837 1.77 -45.10 32.04
N PHE A 838 1.37 -44.09 32.79
CA PHE A 838 0.13 -43.36 32.53
C PHE A 838 0.23 -42.55 31.21
N PRO A 839 -0.81 -42.50 30.35
CA PRO A 839 -0.76 -41.76 29.10
C PRO A 839 -0.59 -40.25 29.31
N VAL A 840 0.41 -39.65 28.63
CA VAL A 840 0.64 -38.20 28.69
C VAL A 840 -0.47 -37.47 27.92
N ILE A 841 -1.38 -36.82 28.63
CA ILE A 841 -2.50 -36.07 28.08
C ILE A 841 -2.28 -34.57 28.32
N TYR A 842 -2.46 -33.77 27.27
CA TYR A 842 -2.32 -32.31 27.32
C TYR A 842 -3.45 -31.68 28.14
N SER A 843 -3.10 -31.01 29.24
CA SER A 843 -4.05 -30.24 30.05
C SER A 843 -4.21 -28.81 29.50
N PRO A 844 -5.42 -28.39 29.07
CA PRO A 844 -5.67 -27.03 28.60
C PRO A 844 -5.42 -26.00 29.71
N LYS A 845 -4.61 -24.99 29.42
CA LYS A 845 -4.43 -23.85 30.33
C LYS A 845 -5.70 -22.99 30.35
N PRO A 846 -6.13 -22.45 31.50
CA PRO A 846 -7.24 -21.50 31.54
C PRO A 846 -6.87 -20.25 30.73
N PRO A 847 -7.78 -19.72 29.90
CA PRO A 847 -7.57 -18.44 29.23
C PRO A 847 -7.66 -17.28 30.22
N LEU A 848 -7.06 -16.15 29.86
CA LEU A 848 -7.31 -14.87 30.54
C LEU A 848 -8.80 -14.51 30.46
N THR A 849 -9.34 -13.98 31.57
CA THR A 849 -10.65 -13.33 31.57
C THR A 849 -10.65 -12.12 30.63
N HIS A 850 -11.83 -11.59 30.34
CA HIS A 850 -11.99 -10.39 29.50
C HIS A 850 -11.21 -9.19 30.06
N GLU A 851 -11.39 -8.90 31.36
CA GLU A 851 -10.70 -7.81 32.07
C GLU A 851 -9.17 -7.97 32.07
N GLU A 852 -8.67 -9.17 32.37
CA GLU A 852 -7.22 -9.45 32.36
C GLU A 852 -6.63 -9.35 30.95
N TYR A 853 -7.33 -9.87 29.94
CA TYR A 853 -6.89 -9.81 28.55
C TYR A 853 -6.84 -8.36 28.06
N VAL A 854 -7.88 -7.56 28.31
CA VAL A 854 -7.94 -6.14 27.94
C VAL A 854 -6.82 -5.35 28.63
N LYS A 855 -6.59 -5.55 29.93
CA LYS A 855 -5.54 -4.86 30.68
C LYS A 855 -4.13 -5.26 30.22
N ASN A 856 -3.88 -6.55 30.01
CA ASN A 856 -2.60 -7.02 29.46
C ASN A 856 -2.38 -6.45 28.05
N ARG A 857 -3.40 -6.47 27.18
CA ARG A 857 -3.31 -5.94 25.82
C ARG A 857 -2.98 -4.44 25.80
N ILE A 858 -3.67 -3.62 26.61
CA ILE A 858 -3.36 -2.18 26.76
C ILE A 858 -1.91 -1.97 27.22
N GLN A 859 -1.40 -2.79 28.14
CA GLN A 859 -0.04 -2.69 28.66
C GLN A 859 1.03 -3.16 27.66
N GLU A 860 0.83 -4.30 26.99
CA GLU A 860 1.77 -4.88 26.01
C GLU A 860 1.82 -4.05 24.72
N GLU A 861 0.67 -3.65 24.19
CA GLU A 861 0.57 -2.76 23.03
C GLU A 861 0.76 -1.27 23.39
N ARG A 862 0.94 -0.91 24.67
CA ARG A 862 1.12 0.49 25.15
C ARG A 862 0.10 1.46 24.54
N LEU A 863 -1.18 1.07 24.56
CA LEU A 863 -2.26 1.83 23.90
C LEU A 863 -2.63 3.09 24.70
N PRO A 864 -2.64 4.29 24.08
CA PRO A 864 -3.24 5.48 24.67
C PRO A 864 -4.73 5.28 24.95
N SER A 865 -5.27 5.98 25.94
CA SER A 865 -6.65 5.77 26.39
C SER A 865 -7.68 6.23 25.35
N GLY A 866 -8.48 5.29 24.83
CA GLY A 866 -9.43 5.51 23.72
C GLY A 866 -8.95 4.98 22.37
N VAL A 867 -7.68 4.59 22.26
CA VAL A 867 -7.08 3.96 21.07
C VAL A 867 -7.20 2.44 21.18
N THR A 868 -7.74 1.78 20.15
CA THR A 868 -7.96 0.32 20.15
C THR A 868 -6.88 -0.45 19.38
N SER A 869 -6.09 0.23 18.56
CA SER A 869 -4.92 -0.31 17.86
C SER A 869 -4.03 0.84 17.36
N ILE A 870 -2.72 0.61 17.26
CA ILE A 870 -1.81 1.49 16.51
C ILE A 870 -1.24 0.66 15.36
N LYS A 871 -1.61 1.02 14.12
CA LYS A 871 -1.29 0.29 12.89
C LYS A 871 0.19 0.45 12.51
N ALA A 872 0.70 1.67 12.61
CA ALA A 872 2.09 2.02 12.33
C ALA A 872 2.59 2.99 13.40
N ARG A 873 3.58 2.57 14.20
CA ARG A 873 4.07 3.29 15.40
C ARG A 873 5.18 4.30 15.13
N SER A 874 5.76 4.26 13.93
CA SER A 874 6.80 5.16 13.50
C SER A 874 6.32 6.61 13.45
N TYR A 875 7.26 7.53 13.27
CA TYR A 875 6.99 8.87 12.75
C TYR A 875 8.15 9.28 11.83
N ILE A 876 7.84 9.55 10.55
CA ILE A 876 8.87 9.78 9.52
C ILE A 876 9.17 11.25 9.24
N LEU A 877 9.02 12.13 10.25
CA LEU A 877 9.22 13.60 10.18
C LEU A 877 8.13 14.39 9.43
N ARG A 878 6.96 13.80 9.20
CA ARG A 878 5.89 14.36 8.35
C ARG A 878 5.26 15.69 8.84
N PRO A 879 4.68 16.52 7.93
CA PRO A 879 4.23 17.89 8.22
C PRO A 879 2.72 18.10 8.48
N GLU A 880 1.83 17.18 8.12
CA GLU A 880 0.42 17.43 7.81
C GLU A 880 -0.37 17.99 9.02
N ALA A 881 0.03 17.59 10.23
CA ALA A 881 -0.49 18.15 11.48
C ALA A 881 -0.01 19.59 11.76
N ILE A 882 1.25 19.93 11.48
CA ILE A 882 1.76 21.30 11.65
C ILE A 882 1.31 22.23 10.51
N GLU A 883 1.07 21.70 9.31
CA GLU A 883 0.38 22.40 8.22
C GLU A 883 -1.00 22.89 8.66
N SER A 884 -1.86 21.99 9.16
CA SER A 884 -3.21 22.38 9.61
C SER A 884 -3.17 23.37 10.78
N VAL A 885 -2.23 23.22 11.73
CA VAL A 885 -2.01 24.18 12.81
C VAL A 885 -1.57 25.56 12.25
N TRP A 886 -0.73 25.59 11.21
CA TRP A 886 -0.35 26.83 10.52
C TRP A 886 -1.55 27.47 9.80
N TYR A 887 -2.32 26.71 9.02
CA TYR A 887 -3.53 27.21 8.37
C TYR A 887 -4.54 27.73 9.40
N MET A 888 -4.81 27.00 10.50
CA MET A 888 -5.71 27.48 11.55
C MET A 888 -5.22 28.77 12.18
N TYR A 889 -3.90 28.91 12.44
CA TYR A 889 -3.34 30.18 12.89
C TYR A 889 -3.63 31.31 11.88
N ARG A 890 -3.29 31.11 10.61
CA ARG A 890 -3.43 32.11 9.54
C ARG A 890 -4.89 32.48 9.22
N ILE A 891 -5.84 31.57 9.45
CA ILE A 891 -7.28 31.72 9.11
C ILE A 891 -8.12 32.25 10.28
N THR A 892 -7.74 31.96 11.52
CA THR A 892 -8.48 32.33 12.74
C THR A 892 -7.85 33.48 13.55
N GLY A 893 -6.53 33.64 13.47
CA GLY A 893 -5.78 34.58 14.29
C GLY A 893 -5.57 34.16 15.75
N ASP A 894 -5.96 32.95 16.14
CA ASP A 894 -5.86 32.46 17.52
C ASP A 894 -4.44 31.98 17.85
N ASN A 895 -3.87 32.45 18.96
CA ASN A 895 -2.52 32.04 19.40
C ASN A 895 -2.46 30.64 20.01
N HIS A 896 -3.59 29.99 20.34
CA HIS A 896 -3.61 28.57 20.73
C HIS A 896 -2.83 27.69 19.74
N TRP A 897 -3.00 27.93 18.43
CA TRP A 897 -2.27 27.22 17.38
C TRP A 897 -0.75 27.47 17.41
N ARG A 898 -0.31 28.67 17.80
CA ARG A 898 1.12 28.98 18.05
C ARG A 898 1.65 28.26 19.29
N GLU A 899 0.83 28.09 20.32
CA GLU A 899 1.21 27.35 21.53
C GLU A 899 1.27 25.84 21.27
N ALA A 900 0.27 25.26 20.59
CA ALA A 900 0.26 23.87 20.13
C ALA A 900 1.46 23.56 19.22
N GLY A 901 1.67 24.35 18.16
CA GLY A 901 2.79 24.15 17.24
C GLY A 901 4.17 24.29 17.89
N TRP A 902 4.31 25.11 18.94
CA TRP A 902 5.57 25.16 19.71
C TRP A 902 5.80 23.86 20.50
N ARG A 903 4.76 23.32 21.16
CA ARG A 903 4.85 22.04 21.89
C ARG A 903 5.19 20.87 20.94
N MET A 904 4.56 20.84 19.76
CA MET A 904 4.87 19.87 18.71
C MET A 904 6.33 19.98 18.23
N PHE A 905 6.83 21.20 18.01
CA PHE A 905 8.23 21.43 17.62
C PHE A 905 9.22 20.96 18.70
N GLU A 906 8.97 21.30 19.96
CA GLU A 906 9.81 20.87 21.09
C GLU A 906 9.82 19.34 21.23
N ALA A 907 8.66 18.67 21.09
CA ALA A 907 8.55 17.22 21.15
C ALA A 907 9.27 16.53 19.98
N VAL A 908 8.98 16.93 18.74
CA VAL A 908 9.62 16.40 17.53
C VAL A 908 11.14 16.57 17.62
N ASN A 909 11.65 17.79 17.78
CA ASN A 909 13.09 18.01 17.79
C ASN A 909 13.79 17.33 18.99
N LYS A 910 13.13 17.17 20.15
CA LYS A 910 13.69 16.43 21.30
C LYS A 910 13.92 14.95 21.00
N HIS A 911 13.01 14.30 20.28
CA HIS A 911 13.03 12.85 20.06
C HIS A 911 13.63 12.42 18.72
N THR A 912 13.67 13.31 17.71
CA THR A 912 14.22 13.00 16.38
C THR A 912 15.63 13.55 16.16
N ALA A 913 16.18 14.38 17.06
CA ALA A 913 17.48 15.03 16.88
C ALA A 913 18.64 14.03 16.73
N ALA A 914 19.32 14.10 15.58
CA ALA A 914 20.56 13.42 15.28
C ALA A 914 21.76 14.40 15.33
N LEU A 915 22.95 13.91 14.99
CA LEU A 915 24.16 14.76 14.95
C LEU A 915 24.13 15.70 13.73
N TYR A 916 23.78 15.18 12.55
CA TYR A 916 23.81 15.91 11.28
C TYR A 916 22.41 16.37 10.81
N GLY A 917 21.39 16.29 11.66
CA GLY A 917 20.02 16.69 11.31
C GLY A 917 18.99 16.15 12.30
N ASN A 918 17.85 15.70 11.78
CA ASN A 918 16.82 14.95 12.51
C ASN A 918 16.48 13.68 11.71
N SER A 919 16.07 12.61 12.39
CA SER A 919 15.77 11.30 11.80
C SER A 919 14.35 10.85 12.11
N ALA A 920 13.74 10.12 11.18
CA ALA A 920 12.57 9.28 11.47
C ALA A 920 12.82 8.38 12.70
N ILE A 921 11.75 8.05 13.40
CA ILE A 921 11.75 7.23 14.63
C ILE A 921 10.86 6.00 14.53
N ASP A 922 11.23 4.95 15.24
CA ASP A 922 10.62 3.62 15.13
C ASP A 922 9.26 3.49 15.85
N ASP A 923 9.12 4.09 17.04
CA ASP A 923 7.96 3.90 17.91
C ASP A 923 7.71 5.09 18.85
N VAL A 924 6.74 5.93 18.49
CA VAL A 924 6.29 7.10 19.30
C VAL A 924 5.76 6.73 20.69
N THR A 925 5.49 5.44 20.95
CA THR A 925 5.06 4.93 22.27
C THR A 925 6.23 4.50 23.17
N LYS A 926 7.49 4.69 22.75
CA LYS A 926 8.68 4.59 23.61
C LYS A 926 8.96 5.92 24.30
N LEU A 927 9.42 5.90 25.56
CA LEU A 927 9.94 7.11 26.24
C LEU A 927 11.25 7.62 25.61
N SER A 928 11.98 6.72 24.97
CA SER A 928 13.18 6.98 24.18
C SER A 928 13.08 6.11 22.91
N PRO A 929 12.59 6.64 21.79
CA PRO A 929 12.55 5.90 20.53
C PRO A 929 13.96 5.70 19.94
N GLU A 930 14.07 4.78 18.98
CA GLU A 930 15.27 4.57 18.19
C GLU A 930 15.19 5.41 16.90
N LEU A 931 16.34 5.94 16.45
CA LEU A 931 16.44 6.70 15.21
C LEU A 931 16.68 5.73 14.05
N ASN A 932 15.85 5.77 13.02
CA ASN A 932 15.94 4.87 11.87
C ASN A 932 17.11 5.20 10.90
N ASP A 933 17.76 6.36 11.05
CA ASP A 933 18.80 6.90 10.16
C ASP A 933 18.27 7.40 8.80
N GLU A 934 17.13 8.09 8.85
CA GLU A 934 16.33 8.52 7.69
C GLU A 934 15.94 9.99 7.82
N MET A 935 16.37 10.86 6.90
CA MET A 935 15.90 12.25 6.83
C MET A 935 15.28 12.52 5.45
N GLU A 936 13.97 12.34 5.39
CA GLU A 936 13.09 12.60 4.25
C GLU A 936 13.14 14.08 3.83
N SER A 937 13.00 14.39 2.53
CA SER A 937 13.17 15.77 2.03
C SER A 937 12.13 16.76 2.56
N PHE A 938 10.89 16.31 2.80
CA PHE A 938 9.82 17.09 3.42
C PHE A 938 10.13 17.57 4.85
N TRP A 939 11.14 17.04 5.53
CA TRP A 939 11.63 17.64 6.78
C TRP A 939 12.12 19.08 6.58
N LEU A 940 12.80 19.34 5.45
CA LEU A 940 13.27 20.67 5.07
C LEU A 940 12.25 21.42 4.19
N ALA A 941 11.53 20.71 3.33
CA ALA A 941 10.54 21.31 2.44
C ALA A 941 9.29 21.77 3.20
N GLU A 942 8.82 21.00 4.17
CA GLU A 942 7.47 21.17 4.73
C GLU A 942 7.50 21.36 6.25
N THR A 943 7.98 20.38 7.00
CA THR A 943 7.79 20.34 8.46
C THR A 943 8.46 21.53 9.13
N LEU A 944 9.73 21.81 8.80
CA LEU A 944 10.42 23.02 9.29
C LEU A 944 9.95 24.31 8.59
N LYS A 945 9.40 24.25 7.36
CA LYS A 945 8.80 25.39 6.68
C LYS A 945 7.53 25.85 7.40
N TYR A 946 6.62 24.95 7.74
CA TYR A 946 5.39 25.24 8.49
C TYR A 946 5.67 25.67 9.93
N PHE A 947 6.57 24.99 10.66
CA PHE A 947 7.01 25.48 11.97
C PHE A 947 7.57 26.91 11.88
N TYR A 948 8.38 27.24 10.87
CA TYR A 948 8.90 28.59 10.67
C TYR A 948 7.78 29.58 10.29
N LEU A 949 6.92 29.26 9.31
CA LEU A 949 5.84 30.13 8.83
C LEU A 949 4.74 30.40 9.88
N LEU A 950 4.60 29.52 10.89
CA LEU A 950 3.76 29.72 12.07
C LEU A 950 4.26 30.87 12.95
N PHE A 951 5.58 31.00 13.15
CA PHE A 951 6.18 32.11 13.91
C PHE A 951 6.69 33.26 13.04
N ALA A 952 6.72 33.11 11.71
CA ALA A 952 7.09 34.17 10.78
C ALA A 952 6.18 35.39 10.91
N ASP A 953 6.64 36.54 10.41
CA ASP A 953 5.78 37.71 10.24
C ASP A 953 4.62 37.35 9.30
N GLU A 954 3.40 37.77 9.62
CA GLU A 954 2.20 37.29 8.95
C GLU A 954 2.09 37.78 7.49
N THR A 955 2.95 38.72 7.08
CA THR A 955 3.16 39.10 5.67
C THR A 955 3.99 38.08 4.86
N VAL A 956 4.78 37.24 5.52
CA VAL A 956 5.59 36.19 4.87
C VAL A 956 4.68 35.02 4.50
N VAL A 957 4.62 34.73 3.19
CA VAL A 957 3.72 33.74 2.57
C VAL A 957 2.28 33.92 3.10
N SER A 958 1.72 35.11 2.84
CA SER A 958 0.31 35.44 3.08
C SER A 958 -0.61 34.56 2.23
N LEU A 959 -1.66 33.98 2.83
CA LEU A 959 -2.64 33.14 2.11
C LEU A 959 -3.45 33.93 1.06
N ASP A 960 -3.45 35.27 1.14
CA ASP A 960 -4.10 36.13 0.16
C ASP A 960 -3.24 36.36 -1.12
N ASP A 961 -1.91 36.17 -1.02
CA ASP A 961 -0.93 36.40 -2.10
C ASP A 961 -0.33 35.11 -2.68
N TRP A 962 -0.32 34.04 -1.90
CA TRP A 962 0.32 32.75 -2.22
C TRP A 962 -0.65 31.58 -2.02
N VAL A 963 -0.39 30.48 -2.72
CA VAL A 963 -1.02 29.18 -2.49
C VAL A 963 0.06 28.11 -2.57
N LEU A 964 0.11 27.21 -1.59
CA LEU A 964 1.14 26.16 -1.50
C LEU A 964 0.65 24.91 -2.23
N ASN A 965 1.55 24.18 -2.88
CA ASN A 965 1.27 22.83 -3.41
C ASN A 965 1.24 21.78 -2.26
N THR A 966 1.18 20.47 -2.55
CA THR A 966 1.14 19.40 -1.51
C THR A 966 2.50 19.06 -0.90
N GLU A 967 3.58 19.71 -1.34
CA GLU A 967 4.95 19.63 -0.79
C GLU A 967 5.36 21.01 -0.22
N ALA A 968 4.36 21.72 0.33
CA ALA A 968 4.44 23.07 0.89
C ALA A 968 5.09 24.17 0.01
N HIS A 969 5.17 24.01 -1.32
CA HIS A 969 5.83 24.97 -2.23
C HIS A 969 4.89 26.12 -2.63
N PRO A 970 5.14 27.39 -2.23
CA PRO A 970 4.22 28.50 -2.49
C PRO A 970 4.35 29.06 -3.92
N PHE A 971 3.31 28.89 -4.72
CA PHE A 971 3.13 29.58 -5.99
C PHE A 971 2.41 30.92 -5.80
N ARG A 972 2.80 31.93 -6.59
CA ARG A 972 2.21 33.28 -6.46
C ARG A 972 0.88 33.37 -7.20
N ARG A 973 -0.19 33.66 -6.47
CA ARG A 973 -1.57 33.79 -6.99
C ARG A 973 -1.66 34.89 -8.08
N PRO A 974 -2.63 34.81 -9.01
CA PRO A 974 -2.98 35.93 -9.89
C PRO A 974 -3.45 37.15 -9.09
N SER A 975 -3.18 38.35 -9.62
CA SER A 975 -3.46 39.65 -8.99
C SER A 975 -4.36 40.54 -9.84
#